data_AF-A0A3D6CN33-F1
#
_entry.id   AF-A0A3D6CN33-F1
#
_cell.length_a   1.000
_cell.length_b   1.000
_cell.length_c   1.000
_cell.angle_alpha   90.00
_cell.angle_beta   90.00
_cell.angle_gamma   90.00
#
_symmetry.space_group_name_H-M   'P 1'
#
loop_
_entity.id
_entity.type
_entity.pdbx_description
1 polymer ?
#
loop_
_entity_poly.entity_id
_entity_poly.type
_entity_poly.pdbx_seq_one_letter_code
_entity_poly.pdbx_strand_id
1 'polypeptide(L)'
;MGAFVFKSLLRNILPKAFRGFLEAKNVQRPPLLEIAAHLDARDFSAAEHGLRDLPSDVRTAAERRLILTFWLRVWNHRFAGAPERTDAIGAWFRVLERALASGDVWPAFKMADDAEAVLGAAEVAQTLAVAIWDHLPGSNFGLQYQAISRCFAGGDPAILDAIFSHLLKSDAEFVPDFWQYQSLARRWSEAGGAPVEVRAQSLLHNTGRADLNRLFDIYLLILRQSDIGQAFSLARELTHETQRHRLSGYLVGASQTSALIGEAVRLHDALAPLDAEDERHLMQARLAVAQGEWPKVLEHTCGILDHPEQRNTAVCLRAIALAYLGDHENARAAIDHVRYNRHAPWFLRGRAALIGMTDRILRDGGTPVDRVASPELATGAGRPLAQSLWVGPQLRWIEQLSMKSYLLNGWRYKLFVYDEPAGVPEGVELCDAAAILPRSAIFQEGDGSGAHKGSLGAFSDLFRYALLARLGGLWTDTDVVNLRAFDPEGQRLIASEWTDAGLIGPNGAMMAAPANDPLQRTALETAQELLASGEMHFARIGPELLAELLGDGGAQGYQVLPPHFLNPIGWMETGRLLQPFETTRRIEVLQKAHNLHVYTETWRLIGLGLTRPPEGGGFLPTLYERLMNAEGMAPRRVMELISA
;
A
#
# COMPACT_ATOMS: atom_id res chain seq x y z
N MET A 1 33.64 -28.94 30.29
CA MET A 1 32.92 -30.01 29.56
C MET A 1 32.54 -29.65 28.10
N GLY A 2 32.91 -28.47 27.55
CA GLY A 2 32.55 -28.07 26.18
C GLY A 2 33.39 -28.67 25.03
N ALA A 3 34.65 -29.04 25.28
CA ALA A 3 35.56 -29.56 24.25
C ALA A 3 35.22 -30.98 23.74
N PHE A 4 34.34 -31.72 24.43
CA PHE A 4 34.03 -33.12 24.10
C PHE A 4 32.91 -33.26 23.08
N VAL A 5 31.96 -32.31 23.05
CA VAL A 5 30.86 -32.27 22.06
C VAL A 5 31.39 -31.85 20.68
N PHE A 6 32.37 -30.92 20.65
CA PHE A 6 33.05 -30.42 19.45
C PHE A 6 33.71 -31.54 18.62
N LYS A 7 34.38 -32.51 19.26
CA LYS A 7 35.00 -33.66 18.57
C LYS A 7 33.99 -34.68 18.04
N SER A 8 32.78 -34.71 18.58
CA SER A 8 31.73 -35.66 18.18
C SER A 8 31.01 -35.21 16.90
N LEU A 9 30.64 -33.93 16.79
CA LEU A 9 30.00 -33.38 15.59
C LEU A 9 30.93 -33.39 14.36
N LEU A 10 32.20 -33.01 14.54
CA LEU A 10 33.22 -33.03 13.49
C LEU A 10 33.55 -34.44 12.96
N ARG A 11 33.18 -35.50 13.69
CA ARG A 11 33.40 -36.90 13.28
C ARG A 11 32.42 -37.39 12.21
N ASN A 12 31.25 -36.77 12.10
CA ASN A 12 30.18 -37.23 11.24
C ASN A 12 29.98 -36.39 9.96
N ILE A 13 30.69 -35.27 9.80
CA ILE A 13 30.43 -34.30 8.72
C ILE A 13 31.62 -34.17 7.74
N LEU A 14 32.87 -34.43 8.15
CA LEU A 14 34.05 -34.18 7.31
C LEU A 14 34.92 -35.44 7.10
N PRO A 15 35.24 -35.81 5.85
CA PRO A 15 36.20 -36.87 5.55
C PRO A 15 37.56 -36.59 6.21
N LYS A 16 38.23 -37.65 6.68
CA LYS A 16 39.48 -37.60 7.45
C LYS A 16 40.62 -36.84 6.72
N ALA A 17 40.57 -36.79 5.38
CA ALA A 17 41.52 -36.07 4.52
C ALA A 17 41.41 -34.54 4.59
N PHE A 18 40.25 -33.99 5.00
CA PHE A 18 40.02 -32.53 5.03
C PHE A 18 40.61 -31.85 6.28
N ARG A 19 40.85 -32.61 7.36
CA ARG A 19 41.36 -32.07 8.63
C ARG A 19 42.81 -31.61 8.57
N GLY A 20 43.65 -32.28 7.78
CA GLY A 20 45.04 -31.86 7.58
C GLY A 20 45.18 -30.67 6.62
N PHE A 21 44.14 -30.34 5.85
CA PHE A 21 44.16 -29.27 4.86
C PHE A 21 43.81 -27.89 5.47
N LEU A 22 43.04 -27.85 6.56
CA LEU A 22 42.62 -26.60 7.22
C LEU A 22 43.64 -26.02 8.20
N GLU A 23 44.59 -26.83 8.69
CA GLU A 23 45.67 -26.36 9.59
C GLU A 23 46.89 -25.83 8.83
N ALA A 24 46.93 -26.01 7.49
CA ALA A 24 48.01 -25.57 6.64
C ALA A 24 47.50 -24.58 5.58
N LYS A 25 47.83 -23.29 5.79
CA LYS A 25 47.59 -22.08 4.96
C LYS A 25 46.43 -21.20 5.43
N ASN A 26 46.62 -19.89 5.23
CA ASN A 26 45.63 -18.79 5.26
C ASN A 26 44.40 -19.11 4.38
N VAL A 27 43.58 -20.05 4.82
CA VAL A 27 42.30 -20.39 4.21
C VAL A 27 41.26 -19.76 5.13
N GLN A 28 40.46 -18.83 4.59
CA GLN A 28 39.29 -18.30 5.31
C GLN A 28 38.49 -19.46 5.89
N ARG A 29 38.18 -19.39 7.19
CA ARG A 29 37.35 -20.43 7.80
C ARG A 29 35.97 -20.34 7.13
N PRO A 30 35.33 -21.48 6.79
CA PRO A 30 33.95 -21.50 6.34
C PRO A 30 33.07 -20.66 7.30
N PRO A 31 32.18 -19.79 6.81
CA PRO A 31 31.42 -18.85 7.65
C PRO A 31 30.71 -19.48 8.86
N LEU A 32 30.14 -20.68 8.68
CA LEU A 32 29.49 -21.43 9.76
C LEU A 32 30.45 -21.82 10.90
N LEU A 33 31.72 -22.08 10.61
CA LEU A 33 32.73 -22.39 11.62
C LEU A 33 33.17 -21.15 12.40
N GLU A 34 33.18 -19.97 11.76
CA GLU A 34 33.43 -18.71 12.44
C GLU A 34 32.29 -18.37 13.40
N ILE A 35 31.04 -18.46 12.94
CA ILE A 35 29.85 -18.26 13.77
C ILE A 35 29.85 -19.22 14.97
N ALA A 36 30.16 -20.50 14.75
CA ALA A 36 30.27 -21.49 15.83
C ALA A 36 31.34 -21.09 16.86
N ALA A 37 32.50 -20.60 16.40
CA ALA A 37 33.56 -20.15 17.27
C ALA A 37 33.15 -18.93 18.12
N HIS A 38 32.41 -17.98 17.55
CA HIS A 38 31.84 -16.85 18.29
C HIS A 38 30.84 -17.31 19.36
N LEU A 39 29.92 -18.23 19.02
CA LEU A 39 28.97 -18.80 19.99
C LEU A 39 29.66 -19.55 21.14
N ASP A 40 30.74 -20.26 20.85
CA ASP A 40 31.52 -20.98 21.86
C ASP A 40 32.35 -20.03 22.74
N ALA A 41 32.83 -18.93 22.17
CA ALA A 41 33.46 -17.82 22.89
C ALA A 41 32.46 -16.95 23.66
N ARG A 42 31.15 -17.21 23.53
CA ARG A 42 30.06 -16.37 24.07
C ARG A 42 30.02 -14.94 23.51
N ASP A 43 30.56 -14.76 22.32
CA ASP A 43 30.43 -13.53 21.54
C ASP A 43 29.16 -13.61 20.68
N PHE A 44 28.00 -13.42 21.33
CA PHE A 44 26.70 -13.57 20.68
C PHE A 44 26.41 -12.46 19.66
N SER A 45 27.00 -11.28 19.83
CA SER A 45 26.84 -10.17 18.88
C SER A 45 27.53 -10.48 17.55
N ALA A 46 28.78 -10.97 17.59
CA ALA A 46 29.46 -11.39 16.36
C ALA A 46 28.80 -12.62 15.72
N ALA A 47 28.29 -13.56 16.53
CA ALA A 47 27.54 -14.70 16.02
C ALA A 47 26.24 -14.27 15.30
N GLU A 48 25.48 -13.34 15.89
CA GLU A 48 24.27 -12.78 15.29
C GLU A 48 24.59 -12.07 13.97
N HIS A 49 25.63 -11.24 13.95
CA HIS A 49 26.06 -10.55 12.72
C HIS A 49 26.46 -11.54 11.62
N GLY A 50 27.30 -12.53 11.97
CA GLY A 50 27.71 -13.56 11.02
C GLY A 50 26.53 -14.40 10.50
N LEU A 51 25.53 -14.70 11.33
CA LEU A 51 24.31 -15.37 10.90
C LEU A 51 23.48 -14.50 9.95
N ARG A 52 23.41 -13.18 10.19
CA ARG A 52 22.70 -12.25 9.32
C ARG A 52 23.35 -12.13 7.94
N ASP A 53 24.67 -12.18 7.90
CA ASP A 53 25.46 -12.07 6.67
C ASP A 53 25.54 -13.37 5.86
N LEU A 54 24.97 -14.48 6.38
CA LEU A 54 24.91 -15.71 5.61
C LEU A 54 24.01 -15.51 4.38
N PRO A 55 24.52 -15.81 3.16
CA PRO A 55 23.67 -15.77 1.98
C PRO A 55 22.55 -16.80 2.12
N SER A 56 21.37 -16.44 1.61
CA SER A 56 20.25 -17.37 1.46
C SER A 56 20.47 -18.20 0.20
N ASP A 57 20.96 -19.42 0.37
CA ASP A 57 21.34 -20.35 -0.69
C ASP A 57 20.95 -21.80 -0.33
N VAL A 58 21.13 -22.71 -1.30
CA VAL A 58 20.86 -24.13 -1.09
C VAL A 58 21.84 -24.70 -0.07
N ARG A 59 21.31 -25.33 0.97
CA ARG A 59 22.08 -25.85 2.13
C ARG A 59 21.74 -27.30 2.38
N THR A 60 22.72 -28.08 2.81
CA THR A 60 22.45 -29.45 3.27
C THR A 60 21.53 -29.45 4.50
N ALA A 61 20.79 -30.54 4.71
CA ALA A 61 19.92 -30.67 5.89
C ALA A 61 20.68 -30.54 7.22
N ALA A 62 21.98 -30.88 7.24
CA ALA A 62 22.82 -30.74 8.42
C ALA A 62 23.17 -29.27 8.68
N GLU A 63 23.54 -28.52 7.64
CA GLU A 63 23.83 -27.09 7.75
C GLU A 63 22.60 -26.28 8.16
N ARG A 64 21.42 -26.57 7.61
CA ARG A 64 20.17 -25.90 8.00
C ARG A 64 19.85 -26.09 9.47
N ARG A 65 19.89 -27.33 9.97
CA ARG A 65 19.70 -27.61 11.40
C ARG A 65 20.74 -26.89 12.26
N LEU A 66 21.99 -26.81 11.78
CA LEU A 66 23.04 -26.11 12.48
C LEU A 66 22.76 -24.61 12.57
N ILE A 67 22.38 -23.97 11.47
CA ILE A 67 22.02 -22.54 11.42
C ILE A 67 20.84 -22.26 12.35
N LEU A 68 19.78 -23.07 12.31
CA LEU A 68 18.63 -22.90 13.21
C LEU A 68 19.03 -23.09 14.68
N THR A 69 19.94 -24.03 14.98
CA THR A 69 20.47 -24.21 16.33
C THR A 69 21.28 -22.99 16.77
N PHE A 70 22.05 -22.38 15.87
CA PHE A 70 22.79 -21.16 16.13
C PHE A 70 21.87 -19.98 16.42
N TRP A 71 20.83 -19.77 15.60
CA TRP A 71 19.80 -18.77 15.85
C TRP A 71 19.12 -18.97 17.21
N LEU A 72 18.70 -20.19 17.54
CA LEU A 72 18.08 -20.49 18.84
C LEU A 72 19.02 -20.17 20.01
N ARG A 73 20.33 -20.44 19.89
CA ARG A 73 21.32 -20.06 20.91
C ARG A 73 21.44 -18.55 21.07
N VAL A 74 21.45 -17.79 19.96
CA VAL A 74 21.48 -16.31 19.99
C VAL A 74 20.22 -15.77 20.67
N TRP A 75 19.04 -16.26 20.30
CA TRP A 75 17.77 -15.81 20.87
C TRP A 75 17.61 -16.15 22.35
N ASN A 76 17.98 -17.37 22.76
CA ASN A 76 17.98 -17.74 24.18
C ASN A 76 18.92 -16.87 25.00
N HIS A 77 20.03 -16.40 24.43
CA HIS A 77 20.90 -15.44 25.09
C HIS A 77 20.26 -14.05 25.18
N ARG A 78 19.73 -13.54 24.06
CA ARG A 78 19.07 -12.23 23.97
C ARG A 78 17.91 -12.10 24.96
N PHE A 79 17.16 -13.17 25.20
CA PHE A 79 16.00 -13.19 26.10
C PHE A 79 16.22 -13.97 27.40
N ALA A 80 17.48 -14.17 27.83
CA ALA A 80 17.79 -14.98 29.01
C ALA A 80 17.09 -14.50 30.31
N GLY A 81 16.70 -13.22 30.40
CA GLY A 81 15.94 -12.64 31.52
C GLY A 81 14.42 -12.70 31.39
N ALA A 82 13.88 -13.29 30.32
CA ALA A 82 12.46 -13.35 29.98
C ALA A 82 12.06 -14.79 29.59
N PRO A 83 11.77 -15.67 30.58
CA PRO A 83 11.48 -17.08 30.35
C PRO A 83 10.31 -17.30 29.38
N GLU A 84 9.26 -16.49 29.47
CA GLU A 84 8.07 -16.56 28.61
C GLU A 84 8.41 -16.34 27.13
N ARG A 85 9.32 -15.41 26.83
CA ARG A 85 9.81 -15.15 25.47
C ARG A 85 10.66 -16.30 24.96
N THR A 86 11.55 -16.81 25.82
CA THR A 86 12.42 -17.95 25.52
C THR A 86 11.61 -19.21 25.24
N ASP A 87 10.55 -19.46 26.02
CA ASP A 87 9.65 -20.60 25.84
C ASP A 87 8.84 -20.50 24.55
N ALA A 88 8.32 -19.31 24.21
CA ALA A 88 7.61 -19.06 22.97
C ALA A 88 8.51 -19.31 21.74
N ILE A 89 9.72 -18.75 21.74
CA ILE A 89 10.71 -18.98 20.67
C ILE A 89 11.08 -20.47 20.59
N GLY A 90 11.37 -21.10 21.73
CA GLY A 90 11.68 -22.52 21.78
C GLY A 90 10.54 -23.40 21.25
N ALA A 91 9.27 -23.04 21.51
CA ALA A 91 8.11 -23.74 20.97
C ALA A 91 8.04 -23.64 19.45
N TRP A 92 8.27 -22.44 18.90
CA TRP A 92 8.31 -22.22 17.46
C TRP A 92 9.45 -22.98 16.78
N PHE A 93 10.67 -22.97 17.34
CA PHE A 93 11.80 -23.73 16.81
C PHE A 93 11.56 -25.26 16.82
N ARG A 94 10.88 -25.79 17.85
CA ARG A 94 10.46 -27.21 17.86
C ARG A 94 9.47 -27.52 16.74
N VAL A 95 8.62 -26.57 16.36
CA VAL A 95 7.69 -26.72 15.23
C VAL A 95 8.45 -26.66 13.91
N LEU A 96 9.39 -25.73 13.75
CA LEU A 96 10.27 -25.66 12.58
C LEU A 96 11.07 -26.96 12.39
N GLU A 97 11.61 -27.54 13.46
CA GLU A 97 12.33 -28.81 13.38
C GLU A 97 11.42 -29.98 12.96
N ARG A 98 10.19 -30.03 13.48
CA ARG A 98 9.20 -31.03 13.05
C ARG A 98 8.80 -30.83 11.59
N ALA A 99 8.57 -29.59 11.17
CA ALA A 99 8.24 -29.23 9.80
C ALA A 99 9.34 -29.64 8.81
N LEU A 100 10.60 -29.40 9.17
CA LEU A 100 11.77 -29.87 8.42
C LEU A 100 11.85 -31.40 8.28
N ALA A 101 11.31 -32.14 9.25
CA ALA A 101 11.30 -33.60 9.23
C ALA A 101 10.09 -34.19 8.50
N SER A 102 8.91 -33.55 8.59
CA SER A 102 7.66 -34.04 8.00
C SER A 102 7.38 -33.50 6.59
N GLY A 103 7.97 -32.35 6.23
CA GLY A 103 7.64 -31.59 5.04
C GLY A 103 6.40 -30.69 5.18
N ASP A 104 5.64 -30.80 6.26
CA ASP A 104 4.50 -29.91 6.55
C ASP A 104 4.96 -28.68 7.33
N VAL A 105 5.11 -27.57 6.62
CA VAL A 105 5.61 -26.30 7.17
C VAL A 105 4.51 -25.34 7.65
N TRP A 106 3.23 -25.61 7.35
CA TRP A 106 2.12 -24.73 7.74
C TRP A 106 2.02 -24.46 9.24
N PRO A 107 2.26 -25.44 10.13
CA PRO A 107 2.28 -25.16 11.56
C PRO A 107 3.31 -24.10 11.96
N ALA A 108 4.45 -24.01 11.27
CA ALA A 108 5.46 -23.00 11.55
C ALA A 108 5.01 -21.60 11.12
N PHE A 109 4.27 -21.50 10.01
CA PHE A 109 3.66 -20.24 9.56
C PHE A 109 2.53 -19.77 10.47
N LYS A 110 1.70 -20.69 10.97
CA LYS A 110 0.62 -20.36 11.92
C LYS A 110 1.12 -19.75 13.23
N MET A 111 2.32 -20.16 13.65
CA MET A 111 2.98 -19.62 14.85
C MET A 111 3.95 -18.47 14.55
N ALA A 112 4.06 -18.05 13.28
CA ALA A 112 4.98 -17.00 12.90
C ALA A 112 4.57 -15.64 13.50
N ASP A 113 3.27 -15.34 13.58
CA ASP A 113 2.79 -14.08 14.18
C ASP A 113 3.18 -13.96 15.66
N ASP A 114 3.02 -15.05 16.43
CA ASP A 114 3.46 -15.10 17.83
C ASP A 114 4.98 -14.94 17.95
N ALA A 115 5.74 -15.53 17.01
CA ALA A 115 7.19 -15.38 16.97
C ALA A 115 7.61 -13.94 16.60
N GLU A 116 6.91 -13.29 15.68
CA GLU A 116 7.17 -11.91 15.25
C GLU A 116 6.93 -10.91 16.39
N ALA A 117 5.90 -11.13 17.21
CA ALA A 117 5.65 -10.33 18.40
C ALA A 117 6.81 -10.35 19.42
N VAL A 118 7.66 -11.38 19.38
CA VAL A 118 8.81 -11.54 20.28
C VAL A 118 10.13 -11.14 19.59
N LEU A 119 10.36 -11.60 18.36
CA LEU A 119 11.62 -11.46 17.63
C LEU A 119 11.68 -10.23 16.72
N GLY A 120 10.55 -9.85 16.13
CA GLY A 120 10.46 -8.94 15.00
C GLY A 120 10.28 -9.67 13.66
N ALA A 121 9.65 -9.00 12.68
CA ALA A 121 9.37 -9.54 11.35
C ALA A 121 10.65 -9.90 10.56
N ALA A 122 11.71 -9.11 10.69
CA ALA A 122 12.97 -9.34 9.97
C ALA A 122 13.62 -10.66 10.40
N GLU A 123 13.74 -10.90 11.71
CA GLU A 123 14.30 -12.11 12.29
C GLU A 123 13.47 -13.36 11.94
N VAL A 124 12.15 -13.25 11.97
CA VAL A 124 11.26 -14.36 11.60
C VAL A 124 11.38 -14.68 10.12
N ALA A 125 11.37 -13.67 9.24
CA ALA A 125 11.56 -13.85 7.81
C ALA A 125 12.87 -14.58 7.49
N GLN A 126 13.98 -14.15 8.11
CA GLN A 126 15.29 -14.77 7.92
C GLN A 126 15.33 -16.23 8.42
N THR A 127 14.75 -16.48 9.60
CA THR A 127 14.70 -17.84 10.17
C THR A 127 13.85 -18.77 9.30
N LEU A 128 12.69 -18.29 8.82
CA LEU A 128 11.81 -19.05 7.94
C LEU A 128 12.47 -19.32 6.60
N ALA A 129 13.08 -18.32 5.96
CA ALA A 129 13.76 -18.46 4.67
C ALA A 129 14.78 -19.61 4.69
N VAL A 130 15.58 -19.71 5.76
CA VAL A 130 16.54 -20.82 5.93
C VAL A 130 15.84 -22.16 6.18
N ALA A 131 14.78 -22.17 6.99
CA ALA A 131 14.09 -23.40 7.36
C ALA A 131 13.38 -24.05 6.17
N ILE A 132 12.67 -23.26 5.36
CA ILE A 132 11.75 -23.80 4.36
C ILE A 132 12.34 -23.82 2.95
N TRP A 133 13.57 -23.33 2.74
CA TRP A 133 14.21 -23.15 1.43
C TRP A 133 13.95 -24.32 0.47
N ASP A 134 14.40 -25.52 0.82
CA ASP A 134 14.28 -26.72 -0.02
C ASP A 134 12.85 -27.28 -0.12
N HIS A 135 11.92 -26.80 0.70
CA HIS A 135 10.51 -27.19 0.69
C HIS A 135 9.64 -26.26 -0.15
N LEU A 136 10.17 -25.12 -0.62
CA LEU A 136 9.42 -24.16 -1.42
C LEU A 136 9.19 -24.62 -2.87
N PRO A 137 10.21 -25.11 -3.61
CA PRO A 137 9.98 -25.61 -4.97
C PRO A 137 9.04 -26.81 -5.00
N GLY A 138 8.05 -26.79 -5.89
CA GLY A 138 7.04 -27.85 -6.02
C GLY A 138 5.99 -27.88 -4.92
N SER A 139 6.01 -26.94 -3.98
CA SER A 139 4.94 -26.75 -3.01
C SER A 139 3.73 -26.04 -3.64
N ASN A 140 2.60 -26.01 -2.91
CA ASN A 140 1.43 -25.27 -3.40
C ASN A 140 1.70 -23.76 -3.38
N PHE A 141 1.04 -23.04 -4.29
CA PHE A 141 1.20 -21.59 -4.44
C PHE A 141 0.90 -20.81 -3.16
N GLY A 142 -0.04 -21.26 -2.33
CA GLY A 142 -0.36 -20.61 -1.06
C GLY A 142 0.83 -20.55 -0.10
N LEU A 143 1.61 -21.62 -0.01
CA LEU A 143 2.83 -21.63 0.80
C LEU A 143 3.91 -20.70 0.23
N GLN A 144 4.12 -20.77 -1.09
CA GLN A 144 5.06 -19.89 -1.80
C GLN A 144 4.69 -18.41 -1.60
N TYR A 145 3.39 -18.09 -1.66
CA TYR A 145 2.86 -16.76 -1.41
C TYR A 145 3.14 -16.28 0.02
N GLN A 146 2.89 -17.11 1.03
CA GLN A 146 3.13 -16.75 2.42
C GLN A 146 4.61 -16.55 2.72
N ALA A 147 5.49 -17.38 2.15
CA ALA A 147 6.93 -17.23 2.29
C ALA A 147 7.43 -15.89 1.73
N ILE A 148 7.01 -15.54 0.51
CA ILE A 148 7.35 -14.27 -0.13
C ILE A 148 6.80 -13.08 0.67
N SER A 149 5.53 -13.15 1.10
CA SER A 149 4.87 -12.09 1.86
C SER A 149 5.59 -11.80 3.19
N ARG A 150 6.02 -12.86 3.91
CA ARG A 150 6.79 -12.71 5.16
C ARG A 150 8.16 -12.09 4.90
N CYS A 151 8.86 -12.49 3.83
CA CYS A 151 10.14 -11.90 3.48
C CYS A 151 10.00 -10.42 3.10
N PHE A 152 8.92 -10.07 2.39
CA PHE A 152 8.60 -8.67 2.13
C PHE A 152 8.31 -7.89 3.41
N ALA A 153 7.57 -8.45 4.36
CA ALA A 153 7.28 -7.82 5.66
C ALA A 153 8.54 -7.65 6.53
N GLY A 154 9.47 -8.61 6.46
CA GLY A 154 10.77 -8.55 7.14
C GLY A 154 11.67 -7.42 6.65
N GLY A 155 11.47 -6.93 5.42
CA GLY A 155 12.09 -5.71 4.92
C GLY A 155 13.53 -5.84 4.41
N ASP A 156 14.11 -7.04 4.43
CA ASP A 156 15.43 -7.30 3.83
C ASP A 156 15.31 -7.56 2.32
N PRO A 157 15.79 -6.65 1.45
CA PRO A 157 15.71 -6.82 0.01
C PRO A 157 16.51 -8.02 -0.50
N ALA A 158 17.61 -8.40 0.17
CA ALA A 158 18.45 -9.51 -0.28
C ALA A 158 17.75 -10.86 -0.08
N ILE A 159 17.03 -11.03 1.04
CA ILE A 159 16.26 -12.25 1.31
C ILE A 159 15.10 -12.38 0.32
N LEU A 160 14.40 -11.27 0.04
CA LEU A 160 13.30 -11.27 -0.93
C LEU A 160 13.80 -11.64 -2.33
N ASP A 161 14.89 -11.01 -2.80
CA ASP A 161 15.52 -11.30 -4.09
C ASP A 161 15.96 -12.77 -4.17
N ALA A 162 16.53 -13.31 -3.08
CA ALA A 162 17.02 -14.67 -3.01
C ALA A 162 15.88 -15.69 -3.11
N ILE A 163 14.78 -15.51 -2.38
CA ILE A 163 13.62 -16.42 -2.46
C ILE A 163 12.97 -16.38 -3.85
N PHE A 164 12.80 -15.20 -4.44
CA PHE A 164 12.27 -15.10 -5.81
C PHE A 164 13.16 -15.82 -6.81
N SER A 165 14.47 -15.58 -6.73
CA SER A 165 15.46 -16.23 -7.60
C SER A 165 15.45 -17.74 -7.43
N HIS A 166 15.31 -18.22 -6.19
CA HIS A 166 15.25 -19.64 -5.89
C HIS A 166 14.00 -20.29 -6.50
N LEU A 167 12.81 -19.75 -6.23
CA LEU A 167 11.56 -20.26 -6.78
C LEU A 167 11.57 -20.26 -8.31
N LEU A 168 11.94 -19.14 -8.94
CA LEU A 168 11.99 -19.03 -10.40
C LEU A 168 12.98 -20.01 -11.05
N LYS A 169 14.10 -20.30 -10.38
CA LYS A 169 15.14 -21.21 -10.88
C LYS A 169 14.84 -22.68 -10.61
N SER A 170 14.22 -22.98 -9.47
CA SER A 170 14.06 -24.36 -8.96
C SER A 170 12.66 -24.93 -9.17
N ASP A 171 11.68 -24.10 -9.51
CA ASP A 171 10.30 -24.49 -9.79
C ASP A 171 9.83 -23.91 -11.13
N ALA A 172 9.73 -24.76 -12.15
CA ALA A 172 9.29 -24.36 -13.47
C ALA A 172 7.81 -23.94 -13.50
N GLU A 173 6.99 -24.48 -12.59
CA GLU A 173 5.55 -24.21 -12.51
C GLU A 173 5.25 -22.95 -11.67
N PHE A 174 6.24 -22.46 -10.92
CA PHE A 174 6.10 -21.22 -10.18
C PHE A 174 5.92 -20.03 -11.14
N VAL A 175 4.76 -19.38 -11.03
CA VAL A 175 4.45 -18.12 -11.67
C VAL A 175 3.99 -17.16 -10.58
N PRO A 176 4.75 -16.06 -10.31
CA PRO A 176 4.34 -15.08 -9.32
C PRO A 176 3.10 -14.33 -9.80
N ASP A 177 2.22 -13.94 -8.87
CA ASP A 177 1.14 -13.02 -9.19
C ASP A 177 1.61 -11.54 -9.21
N PHE A 178 0.68 -10.64 -9.56
CA PHE A 178 0.96 -9.22 -9.61
C PHE A 178 1.37 -8.64 -8.24
N TRP A 179 0.77 -9.10 -7.14
CA TRP A 179 1.03 -8.56 -5.81
C TRP A 179 2.43 -8.93 -5.29
N GLN A 180 2.87 -10.15 -5.61
CA GLN A 180 4.24 -10.61 -5.41
C GLN A 180 5.23 -9.79 -6.24
N TYR A 181 4.93 -9.57 -7.53
CA TYR A 181 5.75 -8.72 -8.40
C TYR A 181 5.83 -7.27 -7.89
N GLN A 182 4.71 -6.68 -7.47
CA GLN A 182 4.66 -5.34 -6.90
C GLN A 182 5.51 -5.24 -5.62
N SER A 183 5.44 -6.25 -4.75
CA SER A 183 6.25 -6.31 -3.53
C SER A 183 7.75 -6.29 -3.83
N LEU A 184 8.17 -7.04 -4.85
CA LEU A 184 9.56 -7.08 -5.32
C LEU A 184 9.99 -5.74 -5.96
N ALA A 185 9.18 -5.21 -6.89
CA ALA A 185 9.43 -3.94 -7.56
C ALA A 185 9.55 -2.77 -6.58
N ARG A 186 8.72 -2.78 -5.53
CA ARG A 186 8.79 -1.80 -4.46
C ARG A 186 10.12 -1.88 -3.72
N ARG A 187 10.57 -3.07 -3.30
CA ARG A 187 11.84 -3.23 -2.58
C ARG A 187 13.02 -2.79 -3.43
N TRP A 188 13.00 -3.06 -4.73
CA TRP A 188 13.99 -2.52 -5.65
C TRP A 188 13.98 -1.00 -5.73
N SER A 189 12.80 -0.39 -5.73
CA SER A 189 12.66 1.07 -5.75
C SER A 189 13.19 1.70 -4.45
N GLU A 190 12.91 1.10 -3.30
CA GLU A 190 13.41 1.55 -1.99
C GLU A 190 14.93 1.37 -1.84
N ALA A 191 15.49 0.29 -2.38
CA ALA A 191 16.94 0.04 -2.38
C ALA A 191 17.72 0.97 -3.35
N GLY A 192 17.03 1.59 -4.31
CA GLY A 192 17.63 2.44 -5.34
C GLY A 192 18.44 1.66 -6.39
N GLY A 193 19.19 2.37 -7.23
CA GLY A 193 20.03 1.77 -8.28
C GLY A 193 19.31 1.57 -9.61
N ALA A 194 19.45 0.38 -10.22
CA ALA A 194 18.88 0.10 -11.53
C ALA A 194 17.34 0.13 -11.52
N PRO A 195 16.68 0.62 -12.59
CA PRO A 195 15.23 0.62 -12.72
C PRO A 195 14.61 -0.77 -12.58
N VAL A 196 13.34 -0.83 -12.15
CA VAL A 196 12.58 -2.07 -11.95
C VAL A 196 12.58 -2.95 -13.19
N GLU A 197 12.40 -2.35 -14.37
CA GLU A 197 12.39 -3.04 -15.66
C GLU A 197 13.72 -3.75 -15.96
N VAL A 198 14.85 -3.11 -15.65
CA VAL A 198 16.19 -3.69 -15.86
C VAL A 198 16.45 -4.83 -14.90
N ARG A 199 16.05 -4.67 -13.62
CA ARG A 199 16.17 -5.71 -12.60
C ARG A 199 15.28 -6.91 -12.90
N ALA A 200 14.04 -6.68 -13.33
CA ALA A 200 13.10 -7.70 -13.77
C ALA A 200 13.66 -8.55 -14.92
N GLN A 201 14.19 -7.90 -15.97
CA GLN A 201 14.83 -8.59 -17.09
C GLN A 201 16.06 -9.40 -16.65
N SER A 202 16.89 -8.83 -15.79
CA SER A 202 18.08 -9.50 -15.25
C SER A 202 17.72 -10.73 -14.42
N LEU A 203 16.68 -10.62 -13.58
CA LEU A 203 16.16 -11.74 -12.79
C LEU A 203 15.72 -12.90 -13.69
N LEU A 204 14.86 -12.63 -14.66
CA LEU A 204 14.35 -13.67 -15.58
C LEU A 204 15.46 -14.29 -16.43
N HIS A 205 16.44 -13.49 -16.88
CA HIS A 205 17.61 -14.00 -17.61
C HIS A 205 18.42 -14.96 -16.73
N ASN A 206 18.76 -14.55 -15.50
CA ASN A 206 19.60 -15.32 -14.60
C ASN A 206 18.92 -16.61 -14.08
N THR A 207 17.59 -16.64 -14.03
CA THR A 207 16.82 -17.82 -13.62
C THR A 207 16.38 -18.67 -14.80
N GLY A 208 16.66 -18.27 -16.05
CA GLY A 208 16.25 -19.01 -17.25
C GLY A 208 14.74 -18.97 -17.53
N ARG A 209 14.03 -17.95 -17.03
CA ARG A 209 12.56 -17.82 -17.10
C ARG A 209 12.10 -16.80 -18.15
N ALA A 210 12.66 -16.89 -19.35
CA ALA A 210 12.28 -16.03 -20.46
C ALA A 210 10.79 -16.19 -20.88
N ASP A 211 10.16 -17.30 -20.51
CA ASP A 211 8.72 -17.56 -20.66
C ASP A 211 7.84 -16.56 -19.90
N LEU A 212 8.38 -15.89 -18.86
CA LEU A 212 7.66 -14.90 -18.06
C LEU A 212 7.84 -13.46 -18.54
N ASN A 213 8.68 -13.20 -19.56
CA ASN A 213 8.98 -11.84 -20.02
C ASN A 213 7.69 -11.05 -20.33
N ARG A 214 6.76 -11.67 -21.08
CA ARG A 214 5.50 -11.01 -21.44
C ARG A 214 4.63 -10.70 -20.23
N LEU A 215 4.56 -11.62 -19.25
CA LEU A 215 3.80 -11.40 -18.02
C LEU A 215 4.40 -10.26 -17.19
N PHE A 216 5.73 -10.19 -17.10
CA PHE A 216 6.42 -9.12 -16.36
C PHE A 216 6.27 -7.76 -17.05
N ASP A 217 6.25 -7.71 -18.38
CA ASP A 217 5.92 -6.48 -19.13
C ASP A 217 4.49 -6.01 -18.85
N ILE A 218 3.52 -6.93 -18.80
CA ILE A 218 2.13 -6.63 -18.41
C ILE A 218 2.07 -6.10 -16.97
N TYR A 219 2.72 -6.78 -16.03
CA TYR A 219 2.77 -6.35 -14.63
C TYR A 219 3.44 -4.99 -14.46
N LEU A 220 4.48 -4.69 -15.23
CA LEU A 220 5.12 -3.39 -15.22
C LEU A 220 4.16 -2.29 -15.69
N LEU A 221 3.42 -2.51 -16.79
CA LEU A 221 2.42 -1.55 -17.27
C LEU A 221 1.31 -1.33 -16.24
N ILE A 222 0.83 -2.40 -15.60
CA ILE A 222 -0.15 -2.32 -14.51
C ILE A 222 0.42 -1.53 -13.33
N LEU A 223 1.64 -1.84 -12.89
CA LEU A 223 2.31 -1.17 -11.79
C LEU A 223 2.46 0.33 -12.06
N ARG A 224 2.87 0.71 -13.26
CA ARG A 224 3.07 2.12 -13.64
C ARG A 224 1.78 2.89 -13.83
N GLN A 225 0.65 2.21 -14.05
CA GLN A 225 -0.68 2.81 -14.28
C GLN A 225 -0.73 3.83 -15.44
N SER A 226 0.29 3.86 -16.29
CA SER A 226 0.40 4.83 -17.37
C SER A 226 -0.45 4.46 -18.58
N ASP A 227 -0.63 3.16 -18.83
CA ASP A 227 -1.47 2.64 -19.93
C ASP A 227 -2.00 1.23 -19.58
N ILE A 228 -3.07 1.20 -18.77
CA ILE A 228 -3.73 -0.06 -18.39
C ILE A 228 -4.38 -0.75 -19.60
N GLY A 229 -4.85 0.02 -20.60
CA GLY A 229 -5.43 -0.53 -21.82
C GLY A 229 -4.41 -1.34 -22.63
N GLN A 230 -3.17 -0.83 -22.76
CA GLN A 230 -2.08 -1.59 -23.36
C GLN A 230 -1.78 -2.88 -22.58
N ALA A 231 -1.75 -2.81 -21.24
CA ALA A 231 -1.55 -3.98 -20.41
C ALA A 231 -2.63 -5.06 -20.66
N PHE A 232 -3.89 -4.64 -20.77
CA PHE A 232 -5.01 -5.53 -21.05
C PHE A 232 -4.96 -6.11 -22.46
N SER A 233 -4.54 -5.33 -23.47
CA SER A 233 -4.34 -5.85 -24.83
C SER A 233 -3.28 -6.94 -24.84
N LEU A 234 -2.12 -6.72 -24.22
CA LEU A 234 -1.04 -7.70 -24.15
C LEU A 234 -1.46 -8.95 -23.35
N ALA A 235 -2.26 -8.77 -22.30
CA ALA A 235 -2.78 -9.86 -21.49
C ALA A 235 -3.62 -10.87 -22.29
N ARG A 236 -4.39 -10.40 -23.29
CA ARG A 236 -5.21 -11.28 -24.15
C ARG A 236 -4.39 -12.22 -25.03
N GLU A 237 -3.11 -11.89 -25.24
CA GLU A 237 -2.19 -12.71 -26.04
C GLU A 237 -1.53 -13.82 -25.21
N LEU A 238 -1.71 -13.83 -23.88
CA LEU A 238 -1.18 -14.88 -23.02
C LEU A 238 -1.84 -16.23 -23.34
N THR A 239 -1.02 -17.24 -23.62
CA THR A 239 -1.48 -18.60 -23.92
C THR A 239 -1.29 -19.57 -22.76
N HIS A 240 -0.33 -19.30 -21.88
CA HIS A 240 0.00 -20.17 -20.74
C HIS A 240 -1.06 -20.10 -19.64
N GLU A 241 -1.66 -21.23 -19.28
CA GLU A 241 -2.79 -21.31 -18.35
C GLU A 241 -2.49 -20.68 -16.98
N THR A 242 -1.38 -21.07 -16.32
CA THR A 242 -1.00 -20.50 -15.02
C THR A 242 -0.80 -18.98 -15.06
N GLN A 243 -0.17 -18.44 -16.12
CA GLN A 243 0.02 -16.99 -16.27
C GLN A 243 -1.32 -16.27 -16.42
N ARG A 244 -2.25 -16.83 -17.23
CA ARG A 244 -3.60 -16.30 -17.39
C ARG A 244 -4.36 -16.29 -16.07
N HIS A 245 -4.33 -17.40 -15.32
CA HIS A 245 -4.98 -17.52 -14.02
C HIS A 245 -4.39 -16.54 -12.99
N ARG A 246 -3.06 -16.37 -12.91
CA ARG A 246 -2.44 -15.38 -12.01
C ARG A 246 -2.90 -13.95 -12.33
N LEU A 247 -3.04 -13.63 -13.61
CA LEU A 247 -3.52 -12.32 -14.04
C LEU A 247 -5.04 -12.14 -13.86
N SER A 248 -5.85 -13.20 -14.02
CA SER A 248 -7.29 -13.12 -13.72
C SER A 248 -7.54 -12.83 -12.24
N GLY A 249 -6.78 -13.46 -11.34
CA GLY A 249 -6.85 -13.17 -9.90
C GLY A 249 -6.54 -11.70 -9.56
N TYR A 250 -5.61 -11.05 -10.27
CA TYR A 250 -5.39 -9.61 -10.13
C TYR A 250 -6.64 -8.80 -10.45
N LEU A 251 -7.39 -9.13 -11.52
CA LEU A 251 -8.57 -8.38 -11.93
C LEU A 251 -9.69 -8.44 -10.88
N VAL A 252 -9.81 -9.57 -10.19
CA VAL A 252 -10.77 -9.76 -9.08
C VAL A 252 -10.39 -8.90 -7.87
N GLY A 253 -9.11 -8.89 -7.49
CA GLY A 253 -8.65 -8.18 -6.29
C GLY A 253 -8.36 -6.68 -6.48
N ALA A 254 -8.03 -6.25 -7.70
CA ALA A 254 -7.68 -4.86 -7.99
C ALA A 254 -8.92 -3.98 -8.13
N SER A 255 -8.82 -2.74 -7.69
CA SER A 255 -9.86 -1.73 -7.99
C SER A 255 -9.76 -1.32 -9.45
N GLN A 256 -10.90 -1.07 -10.09
CA GLN A 256 -10.93 -0.49 -11.44
C GLN A 256 -11.78 0.76 -11.49
N THR A 257 -11.35 1.71 -12.33
CA THR A 257 -12.13 2.90 -12.64
C THR A 257 -13.41 2.51 -13.37
N SER A 258 -14.43 3.36 -13.30
CA SER A 258 -15.68 3.16 -14.04
C SER A 258 -15.48 3.06 -15.55
N ALA A 259 -14.40 3.64 -16.09
CA ALA A 259 -14.05 3.55 -17.50
C ALA A 259 -13.42 2.19 -17.89
N LEU A 260 -12.72 1.52 -16.97
CA LEU A 260 -11.97 0.30 -17.24
C LEU A 260 -12.68 -0.99 -16.78
N ILE A 261 -13.63 -0.92 -15.86
CA ILE A 261 -14.28 -2.10 -15.29
C ILE A 261 -14.91 -3.02 -16.35
N GLY A 262 -15.54 -2.46 -17.39
CA GLY A 262 -16.11 -3.26 -18.48
C GLY A 262 -15.06 -4.04 -19.28
N GLU A 263 -13.87 -3.48 -19.47
CA GLU A 263 -12.77 -4.19 -20.11
C GLU A 263 -12.13 -5.23 -19.19
N ALA A 264 -11.96 -4.89 -17.91
CA ALA A 264 -11.47 -5.82 -16.90
C ALA A 264 -12.36 -7.06 -16.76
N VAL A 265 -13.69 -6.90 -16.82
CA VAL A 265 -14.64 -8.01 -16.78
C VAL A 265 -14.50 -8.92 -17.99
N ARG A 266 -14.41 -8.36 -19.21
CA ARG A 266 -14.18 -9.13 -20.43
C ARG A 266 -12.83 -9.84 -20.43
N LEU A 267 -11.80 -9.18 -19.91
CA LEU A 267 -10.47 -9.76 -19.81
C LEU A 267 -10.46 -10.89 -18.78
N HIS A 268 -11.10 -10.71 -17.61
CA HIS A 268 -11.23 -11.76 -16.61
C HIS A 268 -11.92 -12.99 -17.19
N ASP A 269 -13.07 -12.82 -17.85
CA ASP A 269 -13.79 -13.91 -18.50
C ASP A 269 -12.92 -14.64 -19.54
N ALA A 270 -12.09 -13.90 -20.27
CA ALA A 270 -11.17 -14.45 -21.25
C ALA A 270 -9.94 -15.14 -20.64
N LEU A 271 -9.54 -14.85 -19.39
CA LEU A 271 -8.32 -15.38 -18.76
C LEU A 271 -8.59 -16.44 -17.70
N ALA A 272 -9.70 -16.33 -16.99
CA ALA A 272 -10.05 -17.17 -15.85
C ALA A 272 -10.28 -18.63 -16.29
N PRO A 273 -10.02 -19.60 -15.40
CA PRO A 273 -10.31 -20.99 -15.68
C PRO A 273 -11.82 -21.26 -15.78
N LEU A 274 -12.19 -22.38 -16.41
CA LEU A 274 -13.60 -22.71 -16.70
C LEU A 274 -14.46 -22.85 -15.43
N ASP A 275 -13.87 -23.21 -14.30
CA ASP A 275 -14.52 -23.40 -13.00
C ASP A 275 -14.60 -22.12 -12.14
N ALA A 276 -14.04 -20.99 -12.58
CA ALA A 276 -14.09 -19.71 -11.87
C ALA A 276 -15.47 -18.99 -12.00
N GLU A 277 -16.57 -19.72 -11.79
CA GLU A 277 -17.93 -19.20 -11.91
C GLU A 277 -18.23 -18.11 -10.89
N ASP A 278 -17.82 -18.30 -9.63
CA ASP A 278 -18.00 -17.31 -8.56
C ASP A 278 -17.25 -16.00 -8.85
N GLU A 279 -16.02 -16.08 -9.38
CA GLU A 279 -15.27 -14.90 -9.79
C GLU A 279 -15.96 -14.15 -10.94
N ARG A 280 -16.47 -14.87 -11.94
CA ARG A 280 -17.21 -14.26 -13.05
C ARG A 280 -18.47 -13.56 -12.55
N HIS A 281 -19.22 -14.19 -11.66
CA HIS A 281 -20.38 -13.55 -11.03
C HIS A 281 -19.98 -12.30 -10.22
N LEU A 282 -18.88 -12.37 -9.46
CA LEU A 282 -18.37 -11.21 -8.72
C LEU A 282 -18.00 -10.05 -9.64
N MET A 283 -17.29 -10.34 -10.74
CA MET A 283 -16.92 -9.33 -11.74
C MET A 283 -18.15 -8.72 -12.42
N GLN A 284 -19.16 -9.52 -12.77
CA GLN A 284 -20.43 -9.02 -13.32
C GLN A 284 -21.19 -8.15 -12.32
N ALA A 285 -21.20 -8.51 -11.02
CA ALA A 285 -21.79 -7.67 -9.98
C ALA A 285 -21.11 -6.29 -9.89
N ARG A 286 -19.78 -6.24 -9.98
CA ARG A 286 -19.01 -4.99 -10.00
C ARG A 286 -19.33 -4.14 -11.23
N LEU A 287 -19.48 -4.77 -12.40
CA LEU A 287 -19.91 -4.08 -13.62
C LEU A 287 -21.31 -3.49 -13.47
N ALA A 288 -22.25 -4.26 -12.92
CA ALA A 288 -23.62 -3.83 -12.68
C ALA A 288 -23.68 -2.63 -11.72
N VAL A 289 -22.85 -2.58 -10.67
CA VAL A 289 -22.70 -1.39 -9.81
C VAL A 289 -22.26 -0.18 -10.64
N ALA A 290 -21.20 -0.32 -11.44
CA ALA A 290 -20.69 0.78 -12.26
C ALA A 290 -21.68 1.28 -13.33
N GLN A 291 -22.61 0.43 -13.76
CA GLN A 291 -23.67 0.75 -14.72
C GLN A 291 -24.98 1.22 -14.06
N GLY A 292 -25.07 1.18 -12.71
CA GLY A 292 -26.28 1.50 -11.98
C GLY A 292 -27.41 0.47 -12.15
N GLU A 293 -27.08 -0.77 -12.52
CA GLU A 293 -28.02 -1.88 -12.71
C GLU A 293 -28.26 -2.64 -11.39
N TRP A 294 -28.77 -1.94 -10.37
CA TRP A 294 -28.85 -2.43 -8.98
C TRP A 294 -29.52 -3.81 -8.80
N PRO A 295 -30.63 -4.15 -9.48
CA PRO A 295 -31.22 -5.50 -9.37
C PRO A 295 -30.27 -6.62 -9.82
N LYS A 296 -29.45 -6.40 -10.86
CA LYS A 296 -28.49 -7.40 -11.34
C LYS A 296 -27.36 -7.63 -10.36
N VAL A 297 -26.99 -6.61 -9.57
CA VAL A 297 -26.02 -6.78 -8.48
C VAL A 297 -26.52 -7.83 -7.48
N LEU A 298 -27.82 -7.81 -7.13
CA LEU A 298 -28.40 -8.78 -6.22
C LEU A 298 -28.48 -10.19 -6.83
N GLU A 299 -28.74 -10.30 -8.13
CA GLU A 299 -28.74 -11.56 -8.88
C GLU A 299 -27.34 -12.18 -8.89
N HIS A 300 -26.34 -11.45 -9.37
CA HIS A 300 -24.97 -11.95 -9.52
C HIS A 300 -24.32 -12.28 -8.17
N THR A 301 -24.69 -11.62 -7.09
CA THR A 301 -24.09 -11.90 -5.77
C THR A 301 -24.75 -13.06 -5.02
N CYS A 302 -25.90 -13.57 -5.47
CA CYS A 302 -26.68 -14.55 -4.72
C CYS A 302 -25.89 -15.84 -4.41
N GLY A 303 -25.19 -16.39 -5.41
CA GLY A 303 -24.38 -17.61 -5.26
C GLY A 303 -23.07 -17.42 -4.49
N ILE A 304 -22.62 -16.17 -4.26
CA ILE A 304 -21.31 -15.86 -3.69
C ILE A 304 -21.37 -15.69 -2.16
N LEU A 305 -22.57 -15.60 -1.59
CA LEU A 305 -22.76 -15.30 -0.16
C LEU A 305 -22.22 -16.38 0.78
N ASP A 306 -22.06 -17.61 0.29
CA ASP A 306 -21.46 -18.72 1.03
C ASP A 306 -19.96 -18.91 0.74
N HIS A 307 -19.38 -18.14 -0.20
CA HIS A 307 -17.98 -18.26 -0.56
C HIS A 307 -17.06 -17.73 0.56
N PRO A 308 -16.08 -18.50 1.05
CA PRO A 308 -15.29 -18.13 2.23
C PRO A 308 -14.50 -16.83 2.06
N GLU A 309 -13.93 -16.59 0.88
CA GLU A 309 -13.09 -15.41 0.62
C GLU A 309 -13.87 -14.21 0.03
N GLN A 310 -14.85 -14.47 -0.83
CA GLN A 310 -15.56 -13.44 -1.60
C GLN A 310 -16.84 -12.92 -0.94
N ARG A 311 -17.36 -13.61 0.09
CA ARG A 311 -18.62 -13.26 0.78
C ARG A 311 -18.66 -11.80 1.19
N ASN A 312 -17.64 -11.29 1.89
CA ASN A 312 -17.67 -9.92 2.40
C ASN A 312 -17.69 -8.89 1.26
N THR A 313 -16.98 -9.14 0.16
CA THR A 313 -17.04 -8.30 -1.04
C THR A 313 -18.43 -8.31 -1.66
N ALA A 314 -19.03 -9.50 -1.80
CA ALA A 314 -20.40 -9.64 -2.31
C ALA A 314 -21.42 -8.92 -1.41
N VAL A 315 -21.27 -9.01 -0.08
CA VAL A 315 -22.13 -8.29 0.88
C VAL A 315 -21.98 -6.77 0.72
N CYS A 316 -20.78 -6.23 0.51
CA CYS A 316 -20.60 -4.81 0.20
C CYS A 316 -21.32 -4.40 -1.10
N LEU A 317 -21.19 -5.18 -2.18
CA LEU A 317 -21.88 -4.89 -3.44
C LEU A 317 -23.41 -4.93 -3.28
N ARG A 318 -23.92 -5.87 -2.48
CA ARG A 318 -25.36 -5.92 -2.15
C ARG A 318 -25.79 -4.73 -1.32
N ALA A 319 -25.01 -4.34 -0.32
CA ALA A 319 -25.33 -3.22 0.55
C ALA A 319 -25.54 -1.93 -0.25
N ILE A 320 -24.64 -1.63 -1.20
CA ILE A 320 -24.79 -0.44 -2.05
C ILE A 320 -26.00 -0.57 -2.98
N ALA A 321 -26.25 -1.74 -3.56
CA ALA A 321 -27.43 -1.96 -4.41
C ALA A 321 -28.74 -1.80 -3.65
N LEU A 322 -28.84 -2.34 -2.43
CA LEU A 322 -30.01 -2.20 -1.55
C LEU A 322 -30.26 -0.74 -1.18
N ALA A 323 -29.20 0.02 -0.89
CA ALA A 323 -29.32 1.46 -0.60
C ALA A 323 -29.92 2.24 -1.78
N TYR A 324 -29.46 1.99 -3.01
CA TYR A 324 -30.03 2.62 -4.22
C TYR A 324 -31.44 2.13 -4.56
N LEU A 325 -31.82 0.93 -4.14
CA LEU A 325 -33.18 0.40 -4.28
C LEU A 325 -34.15 0.91 -3.19
N GLY A 326 -33.65 1.67 -2.21
CA GLY A 326 -34.44 2.20 -1.10
C GLY A 326 -34.68 1.21 0.04
N ASP A 327 -34.03 0.04 0.02
CA ASP A 327 -34.09 -0.95 1.09
C ASP A 327 -32.99 -0.69 2.13
N HIS A 328 -33.15 0.43 2.84
CA HIS A 328 -32.16 0.93 3.79
C HIS A 328 -31.99 0.04 5.03
N GLU A 329 -33.00 -0.74 5.40
CA GLU A 329 -32.92 -1.67 6.53
C GLU A 329 -31.94 -2.80 6.21
N ASN A 330 -32.12 -3.47 5.07
CA ASN A 330 -31.23 -4.54 4.64
C ASN A 330 -29.85 -4.01 4.22
N ALA A 331 -29.79 -2.82 3.64
CA ALA A 331 -28.52 -2.15 3.36
C ALA A 331 -27.71 -1.96 4.66
N ARG A 332 -28.34 -1.42 5.71
CA ARG A 332 -27.68 -1.22 7.02
C ARG A 332 -27.22 -2.53 7.65
N ALA A 333 -28.06 -3.57 7.63
CA ALA A 333 -27.69 -4.88 8.16
C ALA A 333 -26.47 -5.47 7.43
N ALA A 334 -26.40 -5.33 6.11
CA ALA A 334 -25.26 -5.77 5.29
C ALA A 334 -23.98 -4.97 5.59
N ILE A 335 -24.10 -3.65 5.77
CA ILE A 335 -22.99 -2.77 6.16
C ILE A 335 -22.42 -3.19 7.52
N ASP A 336 -23.28 -3.33 8.52
CA ASP A 336 -22.89 -3.69 9.88
C ASP A 336 -22.30 -5.10 9.93
N HIS A 337 -22.83 -6.04 9.12
CA HIS A 337 -22.27 -7.38 8.99
C HIS A 337 -20.80 -7.36 8.56
N VAL A 338 -20.41 -6.51 7.61
CA VAL A 338 -19.01 -6.43 7.17
C VAL A 338 -18.18 -5.61 8.16
N ARG A 339 -18.67 -4.43 8.56
CA ARG A 339 -17.93 -3.46 9.38
C ARG A 339 -17.54 -4.02 10.75
N TYR A 340 -18.42 -4.77 11.40
CA TYR A 340 -18.16 -5.33 12.74
C TYR A 340 -17.67 -6.79 12.71
N ASN A 341 -17.45 -7.36 11.52
CA ASN A 341 -16.88 -8.70 11.39
C ASN A 341 -15.35 -8.63 11.57
N ARG A 342 -14.86 -9.20 12.68
CA ARG A 342 -13.42 -9.31 12.98
C ARG A 342 -12.61 -10.09 11.93
N HIS A 343 -13.28 -10.92 11.13
CA HIS A 343 -12.66 -11.70 10.04
C HIS A 343 -12.75 -10.98 8.69
N ALA A 344 -13.49 -9.87 8.58
CA ALA A 344 -13.47 -9.05 7.38
C ALA A 344 -12.15 -8.26 7.33
N PRO A 345 -11.44 -8.28 6.17
CA PRO A 345 -10.28 -7.42 5.98
C PRO A 345 -10.62 -5.95 6.20
N TRP A 346 -9.67 -5.19 6.76
CA TRP A 346 -9.88 -3.80 7.13
C TRP A 346 -10.36 -2.93 5.96
N PHE A 347 -9.86 -3.17 4.74
CA PHE A 347 -10.27 -2.42 3.55
C PHE A 347 -11.74 -2.67 3.16
N LEU A 348 -12.30 -3.84 3.47
CA LEU A 348 -13.74 -4.10 3.28
C LEU A 348 -14.58 -3.46 4.39
N ARG A 349 -14.06 -3.38 5.63
CA ARG A 349 -14.71 -2.61 6.70
C ARG A 349 -14.78 -1.13 6.35
N GLY A 350 -13.67 -0.57 5.86
CA GLY A 350 -13.63 0.77 5.28
C GLY A 350 -14.63 0.93 4.12
N ARG A 351 -14.69 -0.04 3.19
CA ARG A 351 -15.70 -0.07 2.11
C ARG A 351 -17.13 -0.06 2.64
N ALA A 352 -17.41 -0.79 3.71
CA ALA A 352 -18.72 -0.77 4.35
C ALA A 352 -19.06 0.61 4.95
N ALA A 353 -18.09 1.29 5.58
CA ALA A 353 -18.28 2.66 6.07
C ALA A 353 -18.57 3.65 4.93
N LEU A 354 -17.84 3.55 3.82
CA LEU A 354 -18.06 4.32 2.59
C LEU A 354 -19.48 4.14 2.03
N ILE A 355 -19.97 2.90 2.01
CA ILE A 355 -21.35 2.57 1.62
C ILE A 355 -22.34 3.15 2.63
N GLY A 356 -22.03 3.12 3.93
CA GLY A 356 -22.83 3.73 5.00
C GLY A 356 -23.07 5.22 4.81
N MET A 357 -22.06 5.96 4.34
CA MET A 357 -22.20 7.36 3.94
C MET A 357 -23.18 7.51 2.76
N THR A 358 -23.03 6.67 1.72
CA THR A 358 -23.92 6.72 0.54
C THR A 358 -25.36 6.36 0.89
N ASP A 359 -25.58 5.29 1.68
CA ASP A 359 -26.87 4.91 2.21
C ASP A 359 -27.53 6.04 3.00
N ARG A 360 -26.75 6.73 3.84
CA ARG A 360 -27.24 7.88 4.59
C ARG A 360 -27.72 9.00 3.69
N ILE A 361 -26.93 9.39 2.68
CA ILE A 361 -27.29 10.44 1.72
C ILE A 361 -28.60 10.09 1.02
N LEU A 362 -28.74 8.85 0.53
CA LEU A 362 -29.93 8.38 -0.17
C LEU A 362 -31.16 8.36 0.75
N ARG A 363 -31.02 7.83 1.97
CA ARG A 363 -32.10 7.76 2.97
C ARG A 363 -32.63 9.13 3.35
N ASP A 364 -31.74 10.13 3.41
CA ASP A 364 -32.10 11.51 3.73
C ASP A 364 -32.69 12.27 2.50
N GLY A 365 -32.89 11.58 1.36
CA GLY A 365 -33.39 12.18 0.12
C GLY A 365 -32.37 13.04 -0.64
N GLY A 366 -31.09 12.92 -0.29
CA GLY A 366 -29.99 13.64 -0.90
C GLY A 366 -29.62 13.11 -2.28
N THR A 367 -28.84 13.90 -3.02
CA THR A 367 -28.31 13.50 -4.32
C THR A 367 -27.00 12.73 -4.12
N PRO A 368 -26.83 11.54 -4.75
CA PRO A 368 -25.57 10.82 -4.77
C PRO A 368 -24.40 11.69 -5.23
N VAL A 369 -23.24 11.54 -4.62
CA VAL A 369 -22.07 12.41 -4.80
C VAL A 369 -21.58 12.45 -6.26
N ASP A 370 -21.69 11.34 -6.99
CA ASP A 370 -21.36 11.24 -8.42
C ASP A 370 -22.27 12.09 -9.32
N ARG A 371 -23.46 12.44 -8.83
CA ARG A 371 -24.46 13.25 -9.54
C ARG A 371 -24.47 14.70 -9.10
N VAL A 372 -23.68 15.06 -8.08
CA VAL A 372 -23.51 16.43 -7.64
C VAL A 372 -22.65 17.17 -8.67
N ALA A 373 -23.15 18.28 -9.19
CA ALA A 373 -22.33 19.16 -10.03
C ALA A 373 -21.21 19.78 -9.19
N SER A 374 -20.03 19.98 -9.78
CA SER A 374 -19.00 20.77 -9.12
C SER A 374 -19.56 22.17 -8.84
N PRO A 375 -19.49 22.67 -7.59
CA PRO A 375 -20.07 23.95 -7.27
C PRO A 375 -19.35 25.07 -8.03
N GLU A 376 -20.11 26.08 -8.46
CA GLU A 376 -19.53 27.35 -8.90
C GLU A 376 -19.08 28.11 -7.65
N LEU A 377 -17.82 27.91 -7.27
CA LEU A 377 -17.25 28.63 -6.13
C LEU A 377 -16.78 30.00 -6.60
N ALA A 378 -17.36 31.04 -6.00
CA ALA A 378 -16.94 32.41 -6.25
C ALA A 378 -15.49 32.63 -5.77
N THR A 379 -14.86 33.65 -6.34
CA THR A 379 -13.63 34.22 -5.76
C THR A 379 -14.04 35.44 -4.95
N GLY A 380 -13.74 35.43 -3.65
CA GLY A 380 -14.02 36.54 -2.75
C GLY A 380 -13.04 37.71 -2.94
N ALA A 381 -13.35 38.84 -2.29
CA ALA A 381 -12.43 39.98 -2.23
C ALA A 381 -11.29 39.66 -1.25
N GLY A 382 -10.13 39.25 -1.76
CA GLY A 382 -8.96 38.94 -0.93
C GLY A 382 -8.11 37.83 -1.52
N ARG A 383 -7.09 37.39 -0.76
CA ARG A 383 -6.33 36.19 -1.08
C ARG A 383 -6.87 35.03 -0.24
N PRO A 384 -7.52 34.01 -0.83
CA PRO A 384 -8.00 32.86 -0.08
C PRO A 384 -6.81 32.12 0.55
N LEU A 385 -7.05 31.47 1.70
CA LEU A 385 -6.00 30.84 2.49
C LEU A 385 -6.08 29.31 2.39
N ALA A 386 -4.97 28.70 1.96
CA ALA A 386 -4.74 27.26 2.07
C ALA A 386 -3.78 26.95 3.23
N GLN A 387 -4.02 25.85 3.93
CA GLN A 387 -3.21 25.40 5.07
C GLN A 387 -2.81 23.94 4.89
N SER A 388 -1.56 23.60 5.19
CA SER A 388 -1.00 22.24 5.02
C SER A 388 0.05 21.94 6.08
N LEU A 389 0.44 20.68 6.20
CA LEU A 389 1.51 20.20 7.08
C LEU A 389 2.66 19.61 6.27
N TRP A 390 3.89 19.88 6.69
CA TRP A 390 5.05 19.11 6.24
C TRP A 390 5.91 18.68 7.43
N VAL A 391 6.28 17.39 7.42
CA VAL A 391 7.19 16.79 8.39
C VAL A 391 8.33 16.13 7.63
N GLY A 392 9.49 16.77 7.65
CA GLY A 392 10.68 16.27 7.00
C GLY A 392 11.65 17.39 6.64
N PRO A 393 12.92 17.07 6.37
CA PRO A 393 13.96 18.08 6.20
C PRO A 393 13.90 18.81 4.84
N GLN A 394 13.13 18.31 3.86
CA GLN A 394 13.13 18.85 2.50
C GLN A 394 11.79 18.59 1.80
N LEU A 395 11.23 19.61 1.15
CA LEU A 395 10.09 19.45 0.24
C LEU A 395 10.53 18.78 -1.05
N ARG A 396 9.76 17.80 -1.53
CA ARG A 396 10.01 17.16 -2.81
C ARG A 396 9.40 18.00 -3.93
N TRP A 397 9.70 17.60 -5.17
CA TRP A 397 9.28 18.37 -6.34
C TRP A 397 7.75 18.46 -6.49
N ILE A 398 6.99 17.43 -6.08
CA ILE A 398 5.52 17.45 -6.10
C ILE A 398 5.01 18.50 -5.12
N GLU A 399 5.53 18.54 -3.89
CA GLU A 399 5.10 19.53 -2.90
C GLU A 399 5.45 20.96 -3.32
N GLN A 400 6.64 21.16 -3.89
CA GLN A 400 7.04 22.46 -4.43
C GLN A 400 6.10 22.92 -5.56
N LEU A 401 5.77 22.00 -6.49
CA LEU A 401 4.84 22.26 -7.58
C LEU A 401 3.46 22.64 -7.08
N SER A 402 2.92 21.87 -6.14
CA SER A 402 1.62 22.11 -5.52
C SER A 402 1.56 23.48 -4.86
N MET A 403 2.52 23.82 -4.00
CA MET A 403 2.57 25.14 -3.33
C MET A 403 2.69 26.28 -4.35
N LYS A 404 3.55 26.14 -5.36
CA LYS A 404 3.70 27.12 -6.44
C LYS A 404 2.38 27.35 -7.20
N SER A 405 1.59 26.29 -7.42
CA SER A 405 0.29 26.38 -8.11
C SER A 405 -0.72 27.25 -7.34
N TYR A 406 -0.79 27.10 -6.01
CA TYR A 406 -1.63 27.95 -5.15
C TYR A 406 -1.20 29.42 -5.21
N LEU A 407 0.11 29.68 -5.09
CA LEU A 407 0.66 31.04 -5.14
C LEU A 407 0.38 31.74 -6.48
N LEU A 408 0.56 31.03 -7.60
CA LEU A 408 0.24 31.54 -8.95
C LEU A 408 -1.25 31.85 -9.11
N ASN A 409 -2.11 31.08 -8.46
CA ASN A 409 -3.55 31.35 -8.45
C ASN A 409 -3.98 32.45 -7.45
N GLY A 410 -3.04 33.08 -6.76
CA GLY A 410 -3.30 34.21 -5.87
C GLY A 410 -3.69 33.82 -4.45
N TRP A 411 -3.52 32.56 -4.05
CA TRP A 411 -3.74 32.12 -2.69
C TRP A 411 -2.63 32.61 -1.75
N ARG A 412 -2.98 32.79 -0.48
CA ARG A 412 -2.03 32.66 0.62
C ARG A 412 -1.87 31.19 0.97
N TYR A 413 -0.66 30.78 1.31
CA TYR A 413 -0.38 29.39 1.63
C TYR A 413 0.41 29.30 2.93
N LYS A 414 -0.20 28.68 3.95
CA LYS A 414 0.46 28.42 5.23
C LYS A 414 0.93 26.98 5.30
N LEU A 415 2.22 26.79 5.52
CA LEU A 415 2.82 25.49 5.73
C LEU A 415 3.23 25.35 7.20
N PHE A 416 2.53 24.47 7.92
CA PHE A 416 2.88 24.09 9.28
C PHE A 416 4.06 23.12 9.24
N VAL A 417 5.12 23.44 9.99
CA VAL A 417 6.34 22.64 10.06
C VAL A 417 6.87 22.62 11.50
N TYR A 418 7.58 21.56 11.85
CA TYR A 418 8.31 21.52 13.11
C TYR A 418 9.74 22.03 12.98
N ASP A 419 10.31 21.93 11.78
CA ASP A 419 11.62 22.43 11.36
C ASP A 419 11.47 23.03 9.96
N GLU A 420 12.17 24.12 9.66
CA GLU A 420 12.13 24.73 8.32
C GLU A 420 12.72 23.76 7.27
N PRO A 421 11.93 23.30 6.28
CA PRO A 421 12.42 22.36 5.29
C PRO A 421 13.16 23.08 4.16
N ALA A 422 14.11 22.40 3.52
CA ALA A 422 14.71 22.87 2.29
C ALA A 422 13.70 22.88 1.13
N GLY A 423 13.85 23.83 0.21
CA GLY A 423 13.06 23.90 -1.03
C GLY A 423 11.68 24.55 -0.89
N VAL A 424 11.40 25.31 0.16
CA VAL A 424 10.15 26.07 0.31
C VAL A 424 10.03 27.14 -0.79
N PRO A 425 8.98 27.12 -1.62
CA PRO A 425 8.77 28.17 -2.62
C PRO A 425 8.59 29.56 -1.99
N GLU A 426 9.14 30.58 -2.64
CA GLU A 426 8.97 31.98 -2.21
C GLU A 426 7.49 32.35 -2.13
N GLY A 427 7.08 32.96 -1.02
CA GLY A 427 5.69 33.37 -0.76
C GLY A 427 4.89 32.41 0.13
N VAL A 428 5.43 31.22 0.45
CA VAL A 428 4.86 30.33 1.47
C VAL A 428 5.10 30.91 2.86
N GLU A 429 4.05 30.93 3.68
CA GLU A 429 4.08 31.37 5.07
C GLU A 429 4.37 30.16 6.00
N LEU A 430 5.57 30.08 6.56
CA LEU A 430 5.91 29.03 7.52
C LEU A 430 5.26 29.29 8.89
N CYS A 431 4.64 28.25 9.45
CA CYS A 431 3.97 28.28 10.75
C CYS A 431 4.51 27.14 11.64
N ASP A 432 4.58 27.37 12.94
CA ASP A 432 4.98 26.33 13.90
C ASP A 432 3.88 25.27 14.06
N ALA A 433 4.15 24.04 13.67
CA ALA A 433 3.25 22.90 13.83
C ALA A 433 2.96 22.59 15.32
N ALA A 434 3.89 22.91 16.23
CA ALA A 434 3.71 22.73 17.67
C ALA A 434 2.58 23.60 18.25
N ALA A 435 2.14 24.64 17.54
CA ALA A 435 0.98 25.44 17.90
C ALA A 435 -0.36 24.70 17.72
N ILE A 436 -0.37 23.61 16.94
CA ILE A 436 -1.54 22.76 16.69
C ILE A 436 -1.43 21.44 17.46
N LEU A 437 -0.35 20.69 17.24
CA LEU A 437 -0.04 19.45 17.96
C LEU A 437 1.45 19.41 18.32
N PRO A 438 1.85 18.90 19.50
CA PRO A 438 3.25 18.85 19.89
C PRO A 438 4.03 17.84 19.05
N ARG A 439 5.35 18.06 18.89
CA ARG A 439 6.24 17.13 18.17
C ARG A 439 6.17 15.69 18.70
N SER A 440 5.91 15.51 20.00
CA SER A 440 5.75 14.19 20.62
C SER A 440 4.51 13.43 20.15
N ALA A 441 3.57 14.07 19.44
CA ALA A 441 2.41 13.43 18.85
C ALA A 441 2.70 12.84 17.45
N ILE A 442 3.88 13.06 16.87
CA ILE A 442 4.24 12.47 15.58
C ILE A 442 4.37 10.95 15.74
N PHE A 443 3.68 10.21 14.88
CA PHE A 443 3.80 8.76 14.76
C PHE A 443 3.79 8.34 13.29
N GLN A 444 4.31 7.14 13.01
CA GLN A 444 4.27 6.52 11.71
C GLN A 444 3.31 5.33 11.71
N GLU A 445 2.74 5.04 10.55
CA GLU A 445 1.95 3.84 10.29
C GLU A 445 2.73 2.56 10.64
N GLY A 446 2.12 1.70 11.44
CA GLY A 446 2.72 0.46 11.94
C GLY A 446 2.59 -0.73 10.98
N ASP A 447 2.87 -1.93 11.50
CA ASP A 447 2.82 -3.18 10.73
C ASP A 447 1.43 -3.51 10.19
N GLY A 448 0.36 -3.17 10.94
CA GLY A 448 -1.04 -3.36 10.52
C GLY A 448 -1.43 -2.60 9.24
N SER A 449 -0.61 -1.62 8.82
CA SER A 449 -0.85 -0.81 7.61
C SER A 449 -0.18 -1.38 6.36
N GLY A 450 0.46 -2.56 6.47
CA GLY A 450 0.98 -3.33 5.34
C GLY A 450 1.90 -2.51 4.43
N ALA A 451 1.47 -2.28 3.19
CA ALA A 451 2.27 -1.51 2.24
C ALA A 451 2.50 -0.04 2.66
N HIS A 452 1.69 0.50 3.56
CA HIS A 452 1.80 1.87 4.03
C HIS A 452 2.63 2.03 5.31
N LYS A 453 3.25 0.95 5.81
CA LYS A 453 4.18 1.01 6.96
C LYS A 453 5.22 2.12 6.78
N GLY A 454 5.41 2.92 7.82
CA GLY A 454 6.33 4.05 7.84
C GLY A 454 5.74 5.36 7.29
N SER A 455 4.54 5.35 6.73
CA SER A 455 3.85 6.57 6.26
C SER A 455 3.46 7.47 7.44
N LEU A 456 3.44 8.79 7.20
CA LEU A 456 2.92 9.80 8.12
C LEU A 456 1.46 10.17 7.84
N GLY A 457 0.77 9.42 6.96
CA GLY A 457 -0.61 9.69 6.54
C GLY A 457 -1.58 9.85 7.72
N ALA A 458 -1.64 8.86 8.62
CA ALA A 458 -2.49 8.93 9.81
C ALA A 458 -2.13 10.11 10.75
N PHE A 459 -0.85 10.45 10.90
CA PHE A 459 -0.48 11.65 11.68
C PHE A 459 -0.98 12.93 11.01
N SER A 460 -0.94 13.01 9.67
CA SER A 460 -1.50 14.11 8.90
C SER A 460 -3.03 14.20 9.05
N ASP A 461 -3.73 13.05 9.10
CA ASP A 461 -5.17 12.99 9.39
C ASP A 461 -5.48 13.57 10.79
N LEU A 462 -4.73 13.16 11.81
CA LEU A 462 -4.88 13.71 13.17
C LEU A 462 -4.64 15.22 13.20
N PHE A 463 -3.58 15.68 12.52
CA PHE A 463 -3.21 17.08 12.48
C PHE A 463 -4.24 17.95 11.77
N ARG A 464 -4.83 17.49 10.64
CA ARG A 464 -5.84 18.27 9.92
C ARG A 464 -7.12 18.45 10.73
N TYR A 465 -7.54 17.45 11.50
CA TYR A 465 -8.68 17.60 12.42
C TYR A 465 -8.37 18.63 13.51
N ALA A 466 -7.19 18.54 14.13
CA ALA A 466 -6.75 19.51 15.14
C ALA A 466 -6.67 20.95 14.59
N LEU A 467 -6.13 21.10 13.38
CA LEU A 467 -6.01 22.40 12.71
C LEU A 467 -7.38 22.99 12.39
N LEU A 468 -8.27 22.22 11.75
CA LEU A 468 -9.61 22.70 11.38
C LEU A 468 -10.49 22.96 12.60
N ALA A 469 -10.43 22.10 13.62
CA ALA A 469 -11.13 22.34 14.88
C ALA A 469 -10.67 23.63 15.57
N ARG A 470 -9.37 23.95 15.53
CA ARG A 470 -8.81 25.12 16.21
C ARG A 470 -8.94 26.42 15.42
N LEU A 471 -8.57 26.40 14.14
CA LEU A 471 -8.44 27.59 13.31
C LEU A 471 -9.51 27.70 12.23
N GLY A 472 -10.14 26.58 11.86
CA GLY A 472 -10.99 26.50 10.68
C GLY A 472 -10.22 26.77 9.38
N GLY A 473 -10.95 27.19 8.35
CA GLY A 473 -10.41 27.48 7.03
C GLY A 473 -10.31 26.24 6.15
N LEU A 474 -9.43 26.29 5.14
CA LEU A 474 -9.19 25.18 4.21
C LEU A 474 -7.90 24.44 4.59
N TRP A 475 -8.03 23.13 4.74
CA TRP A 475 -6.93 22.17 4.67
C TRP A 475 -6.75 21.69 3.24
N THR A 476 -5.49 21.56 2.81
CA THR A 476 -5.11 20.82 1.60
C THR A 476 -3.88 19.97 1.90
N ASP A 477 -3.79 18.77 1.33
CA ASP A 477 -2.54 18.00 1.33
C ASP A 477 -1.50 18.70 0.45
N THR A 478 -0.22 18.45 0.74
CA THR A 478 0.89 19.12 0.05
C THR A 478 1.10 18.63 -1.37
N ASP A 479 0.41 17.58 -1.80
CA ASP A 479 0.47 17.00 -3.15
C ASP A 479 -0.79 17.27 -3.99
N VAL A 480 -1.49 18.36 -3.67
CA VAL A 480 -2.63 18.88 -4.41
C VAL A 480 -2.22 20.11 -5.22
N VAL A 481 -2.32 20.02 -6.55
CA VAL A 481 -2.12 21.15 -7.46
C VAL A 481 -3.43 21.93 -7.58
N ASN A 482 -3.41 23.22 -7.26
CA ASN A 482 -4.55 24.10 -7.46
C ASN A 482 -4.63 24.55 -8.92
N LEU A 483 -5.73 24.20 -9.60
CA LEU A 483 -5.98 24.59 -10.98
C LEU A 483 -6.72 25.93 -11.04
N ARG A 484 -7.61 26.18 -10.07
CA ARG A 484 -8.45 27.38 -10.01
C ARG A 484 -8.60 27.85 -8.57
N ALA A 485 -8.46 29.15 -8.35
CA ALA A 485 -8.79 29.77 -7.08
C ALA A 485 -10.30 29.78 -6.83
N PHE A 486 -10.66 29.65 -5.56
CA PHE A 486 -12.00 29.77 -5.03
C PHE A 486 -11.95 30.22 -3.58
N ASP A 487 -13.06 30.70 -3.04
CA ASP A 487 -13.15 31.12 -1.65
C ASP A 487 -13.79 30.03 -0.77
N PRO A 488 -13.03 29.38 0.14
CA PRO A 488 -13.55 28.38 1.07
C PRO A 488 -14.14 29.00 2.35
N GLU A 489 -14.14 30.33 2.52
CA GLU A 489 -14.51 30.96 3.78
C GLU A 489 -15.94 30.60 4.23
N GLY A 490 -16.05 30.15 5.48
CA GLY A 490 -17.31 29.75 6.11
C GLY A 490 -17.94 28.46 5.56
N GLN A 491 -17.31 27.81 4.59
CA GLN A 491 -17.83 26.59 3.98
C GLN A 491 -17.54 25.34 4.83
N ARG A 492 -18.39 24.32 4.67
CA ARG A 492 -18.16 22.97 5.16
C ARG A 492 -18.04 22.04 3.96
N LEU A 493 -16.82 21.74 3.55
CA LEU A 493 -16.54 20.97 2.34
C LEU A 493 -15.65 19.79 2.67
N ILE A 494 -15.93 18.63 2.09
CA ILE A 494 -15.03 17.48 2.06
C ILE A 494 -14.93 17.02 0.62
N ALA A 495 -13.72 16.92 0.08
CA ALA A 495 -13.52 16.32 -1.23
C ALA A 495 -13.89 14.83 -1.20
N SER A 496 -14.14 14.25 -2.37
CA SER A 496 -14.36 12.81 -2.50
C SER A 496 -13.51 12.22 -3.61
N GLU A 497 -13.46 10.91 -3.68
CA GLU A 497 -12.77 10.19 -4.74
C GLU A 497 -13.51 8.94 -5.18
N TRP A 498 -13.25 8.53 -6.42
CA TRP A 498 -13.65 7.22 -6.90
C TRP A 498 -12.76 6.16 -6.26
N THR A 499 -13.40 5.11 -5.76
CA THR A 499 -12.75 3.90 -5.29
C THR A 499 -13.06 2.77 -6.27
N ASP A 500 -13.50 1.61 -5.81
CA ASP A 500 -13.77 0.46 -6.66
C ASP A 500 -15.19 0.48 -7.23
N ALA A 501 -15.32 0.09 -8.51
CA ALA A 501 -16.61 -0.18 -9.17
C ALA A 501 -17.63 0.97 -9.09
N GLY A 502 -17.18 2.22 -9.07
CA GLY A 502 -18.06 3.39 -8.95
C GLY A 502 -18.48 3.74 -7.53
N LEU A 503 -17.91 3.10 -6.50
CA LEU A 503 -18.08 3.54 -5.12
C LEU A 503 -17.32 4.85 -4.87
N ILE A 504 -17.95 5.79 -4.18
CA ILE A 504 -17.35 7.07 -3.80
C ILE A 504 -17.04 7.09 -2.30
N GLY A 505 -15.88 7.64 -1.96
CA GLY A 505 -15.46 7.90 -0.59
C GLY A 505 -15.08 9.32 -0.30
N PRO A 506 -15.19 9.79 0.96
CA PRO A 506 -14.60 11.06 1.34
C PRO A 506 -13.08 10.95 1.25
N ASN A 507 -12.46 12.00 0.71
CA ASN A 507 -11.02 12.15 0.60
C ASN A 507 -10.60 13.35 1.45
N GLY A 508 -9.81 13.07 2.49
CA GLY A 508 -9.37 14.09 3.46
C GLY A 508 -8.27 15.02 2.95
N ALA A 509 -7.79 14.85 1.71
CA ALA A 509 -6.76 15.69 1.12
C ALA A 509 -7.21 17.13 0.84
N MET A 510 -8.52 17.41 0.89
CA MET A 510 -9.04 18.77 0.87
C MET A 510 -10.33 18.88 1.67
N MET A 511 -10.30 19.71 2.71
CA MET A 511 -11.42 19.88 3.65
C MET A 511 -11.53 21.34 4.08
N ALA A 512 -12.74 21.87 4.20
CA ALA A 512 -13.01 23.19 4.75
C ALA A 512 -14.02 23.11 5.89
N ALA A 513 -13.80 23.88 6.94
CA ALA A 513 -14.72 23.99 8.07
C ALA A 513 -14.52 25.32 8.82
N PRO A 514 -15.56 25.86 9.48
CA PRO A 514 -15.36 26.96 10.43
C PRO A 514 -14.56 26.50 11.65
N ALA A 515 -13.93 27.44 12.37
CA ALA A 515 -13.29 27.13 13.65
C ALA A 515 -14.32 26.58 14.65
N ASN A 516 -13.88 25.68 15.53
CA ASN A 516 -14.71 24.95 16.49
C ASN A 516 -15.85 24.12 15.86
N ASP A 517 -15.70 23.69 14.60
CA ASP A 517 -16.69 22.85 13.95
C ASP A 517 -16.92 21.52 14.70
N PRO A 518 -18.18 21.11 14.96
CA PRO A 518 -18.45 19.91 15.74
C PRO A 518 -17.90 18.62 15.11
N LEU A 519 -18.03 18.44 13.79
CA LEU A 519 -17.52 17.24 13.10
C LEU A 519 -16.01 17.12 13.23
N GLN A 520 -15.26 18.24 13.08
CA GLN A 520 -13.80 18.23 13.21
C GLN A 520 -13.34 17.92 14.65
N ARG A 521 -14.08 18.39 15.67
CA ARG A 521 -13.78 18.05 17.07
C ARG A 521 -14.03 16.58 17.35
N THR A 522 -15.17 16.04 16.89
CA THR A 522 -15.46 14.62 17.02
C THR A 522 -14.44 13.77 16.27
N ALA A 523 -14.04 14.15 15.06
CA ALA A 523 -12.98 13.47 14.31
C ALA A 523 -11.66 13.44 15.08
N LEU A 524 -11.27 14.58 15.69
CA LEU A 524 -10.06 14.65 16.51
C LEU A 524 -10.15 13.74 17.74
N GLU A 525 -11.25 13.82 18.50
CA GLU A 525 -11.47 13.02 19.72
C GLU A 525 -11.46 11.52 19.40
N THR A 526 -12.24 11.09 18.39
CA THR A 526 -12.29 9.69 17.98
C THR A 526 -10.96 9.19 17.42
N ALA A 527 -10.23 10.01 16.66
CA ALA A 527 -8.90 9.64 16.16
C ALA A 527 -7.90 9.43 17.31
N GLN A 528 -7.97 10.25 18.37
CA GLN A 528 -7.13 10.08 19.56
C GLN A 528 -7.48 8.81 20.33
N GLU A 529 -8.76 8.46 20.45
CA GLU A 529 -9.22 7.22 21.09
C GLU A 529 -8.77 5.97 20.34
N LEU A 530 -8.92 5.96 19.01
CA LEU A 530 -8.47 4.86 18.15
C LEU A 530 -6.94 4.67 18.17
N LEU A 531 -6.21 5.79 18.18
CA LEU A 531 -4.75 5.75 18.34
C LEU A 531 -4.36 5.16 19.70
N ALA A 532 -5.05 5.54 20.77
CA ALA A 532 -4.79 5.05 22.12
C ALA A 532 -5.16 3.57 22.32
N SER A 533 -6.19 3.07 21.62
CA SER A 533 -6.58 1.65 21.67
C SER A 533 -5.65 0.75 20.86
N GLY A 534 -4.88 1.30 19.92
CA GLY A 534 -4.01 0.56 19.02
C GLY A 534 -4.75 -0.09 17.84
N GLU A 535 -6.04 0.22 17.64
CA GLU A 535 -6.86 -0.25 16.52
C GLU A 535 -6.54 0.52 15.23
N MET A 536 -5.27 0.50 14.82
CA MET A 536 -4.74 1.29 13.71
C MET A 536 -4.43 0.43 12.49
N HIS A 537 -4.91 0.89 11.34
CA HIS A 537 -4.54 0.43 10.01
C HIS A 537 -4.63 1.62 9.04
N PHE A 538 -4.09 1.45 7.84
CA PHE A 538 -4.10 2.50 6.82
C PHE A 538 -5.52 2.99 6.53
N ALA A 539 -5.72 4.31 6.49
CA ALA A 539 -7.01 5.00 6.30
C ALA A 539 -8.00 4.92 7.48
N ARG A 540 -7.70 4.23 8.59
CA ARG A 540 -8.62 4.07 9.73
C ARG A 540 -9.13 5.41 10.27
N ILE A 541 -8.23 6.34 10.55
CA ILE A 541 -8.56 7.68 11.06
C ILE A 541 -8.66 8.72 9.94
N GLY A 542 -8.51 8.31 8.68
CA GLY A 542 -8.65 9.15 7.50
C GLY A 542 -10.01 8.93 6.83
N PRO A 543 -10.05 8.48 5.56
CA PRO A 543 -11.29 8.24 4.80
C PRO A 543 -12.32 7.36 5.51
N GLU A 544 -11.91 6.34 6.26
CA GLU A 544 -12.84 5.45 6.97
C GLU A 544 -13.58 6.22 8.06
N LEU A 545 -12.87 6.86 8.99
CA LEU A 545 -13.48 7.68 10.05
C LEU A 545 -14.36 8.79 9.46
N LEU A 546 -13.92 9.47 8.40
CA LEU A 546 -14.74 10.49 7.74
C LEU A 546 -16.05 9.90 7.20
N ALA A 547 -16.01 8.72 6.59
CA ALA A 547 -17.22 8.06 6.09
C ALA A 547 -18.16 7.66 7.24
N GLU A 548 -17.61 7.20 8.37
CA GLU A 548 -18.39 6.88 9.58
C GLU A 548 -19.07 8.13 10.15
N LEU A 549 -18.35 9.26 10.24
CA LEU A 549 -18.91 10.51 10.76
C LEU A 549 -19.99 11.09 9.84
N LEU A 550 -19.76 11.07 8.52
CA LEU A 550 -20.74 11.56 7.54
C LEU A 550 -21.95 10.63 7.41
N GLY A 551 -21.76 9.32 7.61
CA GLY A 551 -22.81 8.31 7.53
C GLY A 551 -23.64 8.18 8.81
N ASP A 552 -23.00 7.87 9.94
CA ASP A 552 -23.68 7.59 11.20
C ASP A 552 -23.95 8.86 12.00
N GLY A 553 -22.97 9.78 12.04
CA GLY A 553 -23.06 11.07 12.74
C GLY A 553 -23.90 12.13 12.02
N GLY A 554 -24.26 11.86 10.75
CA GLY A 554 -24.94 12.79 9.86
C GLY A 554 -23.97 13.84 9.28
N ALA A 555 -24.24 14.31 8.06
CA ALA A 555 -23.32 15.20 7.35
C ALA A 555 -23.10 16.57 8.03
N GLN A 556 -23.87 16.96 9.06
CA GLN A 556 -23.72 18.24 9.78
C GLN A 556 -23.57 19.48 8.89
N GLY A 557 -24.24 19.46 7.72
CA GLY A 557 -24.15 20.54 6.72
C GLY A 557 -22.88 20.54 5.87
N TYR A 558 -22.06 19.50 5.93
CA TYR A 558 -20.95 19.29 4.99
C TYR A 558 -21.48 18.95 3.60
N GLN A 559 -20.92 19.64 2.62
CA GLN A 559 -21.04 19.27 1.23
C GLN A 559 -19.88 18.32 0.88
N VAL A 560 -20.22 17.08 0.54
CA VAL A 560 -19.27 16.16 -0.08
C VAL A 560 -19.20 16.51 -1.56
N LEU A 561 -18.03 16.99 -2.00
CA LEU A 561 -17.81 17.45 -3.36
C LEU A 561 -17.67 16.27 -4.33
N PRO A 562 -18.06 16.39 -5.61
CA PRO A 562 -17.91 15.30 -6.58
C PRO A 562 -16.43 14.96 -6.82
N PRO A 563 -16.08 13.70 -7.14
CA PRO A 563 -14.69 13.28 -7.27
C PRO A 563 -13.85 14.15 -8.20
N HIS A 564 -14.39 14.56 -9.34
CA HIS A 564 -13.67 15.38 -10.33
C HIS A 564 -13.35 16.80 -9.86
N PHE A 565 -13.86 17.25 -8.72
CA PHE A 565 -13.45 18.53 -8.12
C PHE A 565 -11.96 18.53 -7.75
N LEU A 566 -11.48 17.42 -7.19
CA LEU A 566 -10.10 17.22 -6.70
C LEU A 566 -9.33 16.15 -7.50
N ASN A 567 -10.04 15.12 -7.95
CA ASN A 567 -9.50 13.88 -8.49
C ASN A 567 -9.99 13.66 -9.94
N PRO A 568 -9.67 14.57 -10.89
CA PRO A 568 -9.99 14.34 -12.31
C PRO A 568 -9.21 13.15 -12.90
N ILE A 569 -8.10 12.77 -12.27
CA ILE A 569 -7.32 11.55 -12.52
C ILE A 569 -7.10 10.93 -11.14
N GLY A 570 -7.69 9.78 -10.88
CA GLY A 570 -7.70 9.16 -9.55
C GLY A 570 -6.42 8.37 -9.22
N TRP A 571 -6.30 7.93 -7.96
CA TRP A 571 -5.14 7.17 -7.47
C TRP A 571 -4.88 5.85 -8.20
N MET A 572 -5.91 5.24 -8.81
CA MET A 572 -5.79 4.01 -9.61
C MET A 572 -5.11 4.24 -10.97
N GLU A 573 -4.96 5.50 -11.37
CA GLU A 573 -4.48 5.90 -12.70
C GLU A 573 -3.54 7.12 -12.63
N THR A 574 -2.88 7.35 -11.49
CA THR A 574 -1.97 8.49 -11.31
C THR A 574 -0.82 8.48 -12.31
N GLY A 575 -0.42 7.29 -12.79
CA GLY A 575 0.53 7.12 -13.88
C GLY A 575 0.15 7.84 -15.19
N ARG A 576 -1.14 8.12 -15.43
CA ARG A 576 -1.60 8.91 -16.60
C ARG A 576 -1.07 10.35 -16.58
N LEU A 577 -0.63 10.84 -15.42
CA LEU A 577 0.02 12.14 -15.30
C LEU A 577 1.43 12.19 -15.94
N LEU A 578 1.97 11.04 -16.35
CA LEU A 578 3.21 10.93 -17.11
C LEU A 578 2.97 10.77 -18.62
N GLN A 579 1.73 10.59 -19.07
CA GLN A 579 1.39 10.55 -20.50
C GLN A 579 1.70 11.89 -21.21
N PRO A 580 1.81 11.90 -22.56
CA PRO A 580 2.09 13.11 -23.31
C PRO A 580 1.20 14.29 -22.93
N PHE A 581 1.80 15.47 -22.74
CA PHE A 581 1.11 16.66 -22.25
C PHE A 581 -0.18 16.99 -23.02
N GLU A 582 -0.13 16.96 -24.36
CA GLU A 582 -1.28 17.25 -25.23
C GLU A 582 -2.45 16.27 -25.05
N THR A 583 -2.16 15.00 -24.74
CA THR A 583 -3.18 13.98 -24.51
C THR A 583 -3.85 14.22 -23.15
N THR A 584 -3.04 14.33 -22.10
CA THR A 584 -3.55 14.46 -20.72
C THR A 584 -4.27 15.78 -20.49
N ARG A 585 -3.76 16.90 -21.02
CA ARG A 585 -4.41 18.21 -20.82
C ARG A 585 -5.81 18.26 -21.43
N ARG A 586 -6.12 17.45 -22.46
CA ARG A 586 -7.43 17.45 -23.14
C ARG A 586 -8.49 16.60 -22.43
N ILE A 587 -8.14 15.95 -21.31
CA ILE A 587 -9.11 15.22 -20.50
C ILE A 587 -10.21 16.19 -20.04
N GLU A 588 -11.46 15.92 -20.41
CA GLU A 588 -12.58 16.85 -20.19
C GLU A 588 -12.80 17.16 -18.71
N VAL A 589 -12.75 16.14 -17.85
CA VAL A 589 -12.94 16.32 -16.40
C VAL A 589 -11.80 17.12 -15.77
N LEU A 590 -10.56 17.01 -16.28
CA LEU A 590 -9.43 17.84 -15.85
C LEU A 590 -9.66 19.31 -16.22
N GLN A 591 -10.22 19.57 -17.40
CA GLN A 591 -10.60 20.92 -17.83
C GLN A 591 -11.75 21.51 -17.00
N LYS A 592 -12.43 20.74 -16.15
CA LYS A 592 -13.50 21.21 -15.27
C LYS A 592 -13.11 21.22 -13.79
N ALA A 593 -12.01 20.56 -13.43
CA ALA A 593 -11.54 20.43 -12.06
C ALA A 593 -11.09 21.77 -11.45
N HIS A 594 -11.16 21.85 -10.12
CA HIS A 594 -10.58 22.97 -9.35
C HIS A 594 -9.19 22.64 -8.85
N ASN A 595 -8.93 21.36 -8.61
CA ASN A 595 -7.67 20.85 -8.10
C ASN A 595 -7.32 19.52 -8.78
N LEU A 596 -6.05 19.13 -8.64
CA LEU A 596 -5.52 17.85 -9.08
C LEU A 596 -4.69 17.25 -7.95
N HIS A 597 -5.19 16.19 -7.33
CA HIS A 597 -4.42 15.39 -6.38
C HIS A 597 -3.45 14.46 -7.13
N VAL A 598 -2.16 14.52 -6.78
CA VAL A 598 -1.11 13.73 -7.44
C VAL A 598 -0.90 12.35 -6.77
N TYR A 599 -1.35 12.19 -5.52
CA TYR A 599 -1.22 10.96 -4.74
C TYR A 599 0.23 10.50 -4.55
N THR A 600 1.03 11.32 -3.85
CA THR A 600 2.46 11.06 -3.62
C THR A 600 2.72 9.73 -2.91
N GLU A 601 1.81 9.31 -2.03
CA GLU A 601 1.90 7.99 -1.39
C GLU A 601 1.74 6.86 -2.41
N THR A 602 0.84 6.99 -3.39
CA THR A 602 0.74 6.04 -4.50
C THR A 602 2.04 6.04 -5.31
N TRP A 603 2.60 7.19 -5.65
CA TRP A 603 3.89 7.29 -6.36
C TRP A 603 5.04 6.58 -5.63
N ARG A 604 5.06 6.66 -4.29
CA ARG A 604 6.00 5.91 -3.45
C ARG A 604 5.81 4.40 -3.62
N LEU A 605 4.56 3.93 -3.60
CA LEU A 605 4.22 2.51 -3.68
C LEU A 605 4.52 1.90 -5.04
N ILE A 606 4.27 2.63 -6.13
CA ILE A 606 4.49 2.15 -7.51
C ILE A 606 5.82 2.62 -8.11
N GLY A 607 6.68 3.25 -7.30
CA GLY A 607 8.06 3.57 -7.66
C GLY A 607 8.20 4.58 -8.81
N LEU A 608 7.26 5.53 -8.97
CA LEU A 608 7.33 6.56 -10.03
C LEU A 608 8.36 7.67 -9.77
N GLY A 609 9.00 7.66 -8.60
CA GLY A 609 10.13 8.54 -8.28
C GLY A 609 9.69 9.85 -7.63
N LEU A 610 10.28 10.16 -6.47
CA LEU A 610 9.91 11.30 -5.64
C LEU A 610 11.05 12.31 -5.43
N THR A 611 12.26 11.97 -5.85
CA THR A 611 13.47 12.75 -5.54
C THR A 611 13.75 13.86 -6.54
N ARG A 612 13.34 13.68 -7.80
CA ARG A 612 13.51 14.66 -8.87
C ARG A 612 12.26 14.71 -9.76
N PRO A 613 11.95 15.88 -10.35
CA PRO A 613 10.92 15.98 -11.37
C PRO A 613 11.20 14.97 -12.49
N PRO A 614 10.16 14.30 -13.03
CA PRO A 614 10.31 13.48 -14.21
C PRO A 614 10.74 14.34 -15.42
N GLU A 615 11.55 13.76 -16.30
CA GLU A 615 12.04 14.41 -17.52
C GLU A 615 11.13 14.08 -18.72
N GLY A 616 11.19 14.88 -19.80
CA GLY A 616 10.50 14.62 -21.07
C GLY A 616 9.19 15.40 -21.27
N GLY A 617 8.45 15.06 -22.34
CA GLY A 617 7.24 15.79 -22.77
C GLY A 617 5.92 15.33 -22.12
N GLY A 618 6.00 14.69 -20.95
CA GLY A 618 4.82 14.24 -20.20
C GLY A 618 4.06 15.39 -19.54
N PHE A 619 2.86 15.13 -19.05
CA PHE A 619 2.02 16.16 -18.44
C PHE A 619 2.65 16.82 -17.21
N LEU A 620 3.03 16.06 -16.18
CA LEU A 620 3.70 16.61 -14.98
C LEU A 620 5.07 17.24 -15.25
N PRO A 621 5.99 16.64 -16.04
CA PRO A 621 7.23 17.30 -16.43
C PRO A 621 7.00 18.70 -17.02
N THR A 622 6.10 18.80 -17.99
CA THR A 622 5.79 20.06 -18.68
C THR A 622 5.11 21.06 -17.74
N LEU A 623 4.18 20.58 -16.91
CA LEU A 623 3.52 21.43 -15.91
C LEU A 623 4.53 21.96 -14.90
N TYR A 624 5.45 21.12 -14.43
CA TYR A 624 6.50 21.51 -13.51
C TYR A 624 7.37 22.63 -14.10
N GLU A 625 7.90 22.45 -15.31
CA GLU A 625 8.72 23.46 -15.98
C GLU A 625 7.95 24.79 -16.15
N ARG A 626 6.70 24.72 -16.61
CA ARG A 626 5.86 25.93 -16.82
C ARG A 626 5.57 26.67 -15.53
N LEU A 627 5.22 25.97 -14.45
CA LEU A 627 4.86 26.60 -13.17
C LEU A 627 6.09 27.16 -12.46
N MET A 628 7.22 26.46 -12.47
CA MET A 628 8.43 26.91 -11.80
C MET A 628 9.04 28.15 -12.47
N ASN A 629 8.86 28.31 -13.79
CA ASN A 629 9.30 29.49 -14.54
C ASN A 629 8.24 30.60 -14.64
N ALA A 630 7.03 30.39 -14.10
CA ALA A 630 5.95 31.37 -14.21
C ALA A 630 6.04 32.48 -13.15
N GLU A 631 5.73 33.68 -13.61
CA GLU A 631 5.48 34.88 -12.81
C GLU A 631 4.04 35.39 -13.00
N GLY A 632 3.63 36.27 -12.10
CA GLY A 632 2.29 36.86 -12.07
C GLY A 632 1.25 35.98 -11.39
N MET A 633 0.28 36.61 -10.73
CA MET A 633 -0.81 35.95 -10.03
C MET A 633 -2.14 36.26 -10.72
N ALA A 634 -2.95 35.23 -10.95
CA ALA A 634 -4.33 35.38 -11.44
C ALA A 634 -5.17 34.19 -11.00
N PRO A 635 -6.48 34.33 -10.71
CA PRO A 635 -7.31 33.23 -10.18
C PRO A 635 -7.32 31.92 -11.00
N ARG A 636 -6.92 31.97 -12.28
CA ARG A 636 -6.84 30.80 -13.18
C ARG A 636 -5.48 30.67 -13.87
N ARG A 637 -4.43 31.24 -13.27
CA ARG A 637 -3.08 31.30 -13.87
C ARG A 637 -2.57 29.92 -14.26
N VAL A 638 -2.78 28.91 -13.42
CA VAL A 638 -2.36 27.53 -13.72
C VAL A 638 -3.09 26.97 -14.94
N MET A 639 -4.40 27.20 -15.09
CA MET A 639 -5.15 26.76 -16.27
C MET A 639 -4.78 27.52 -17.55
N GLU A 640 -4.40 28.80 -17.45
CA GLU A 640 -3.83 29.56 -18.57
C GLU A 640 -2.51 28.91 -19.03
N LEU A 641 -1.64 28.57 -18.08
CA LEU A 641 -0.37 27.89 -18.36
C LEU A 641 -0.55 26.48 -18.91
N ILE A 642 -1.63 25.76 -18.56
CA ILE A 642 -1.95 24.46 -19.16
C ILE A 642 -2.47 24.62 -20.60
N SER A 643 -3.11 25.76 -20.89
CA SER A 643 -3.78 26.03 -22.17
C SER A 643 -2.85 26.66 -23.23
N ALA A 644 -1.80 27.37 -22.79
CA ALA A 644 -0.73 27.92 -23.63
C ALA A 644 0.09 26.82 -24.32
#